data_AF-A0A2Z5X3D1-F1
#
_entry.id   AF-A0A2Z5X3D1-F1
#
_cell.length_a   1.000
_cell.length_b   1.000
_cell.length_c   1.000
_cell.angle_alpha   90.00
_cell.angle_beta   90.00
_cell.angle_gamma   90.00
#
_symmetry.space_group_name_H-M   'P 1'
#
loop_
_entity.id
_entity.type
_entity.pdbx_description
1 polymer ?
#
loop_
_entity_poly.entity_id
_entity_poly.type
_entity_poly.pdbx_seq_one_letter_code
_entity_poly.pdbx_strand_id
1 'polypeptide(L)'
;MLTSKSFIQPELNSLKSAIIRDPLTVALDTKVFDAISMMSAMRSICETTRTESSQFEVMELEARSSCVLVLREQKVVGILTERDIVRLTAQKHSLADLLVRDVMTYPVVTLYESAFPDLFFVINLLQKYHIRHIPILDEQNLLVGLVTHESLRQTTSPEDILRSRTVSDVMTQEVIWATPDSSILKITQLMFEHHVSCVVIARSVEMSRIPVGILTERDIVQFQGLGLNLETYLAQEVMSTPIFTVQSEDSLWDIQQKMEQYLIHRLAVTSEQGELIGIVTRTSLLQVLNPLELHKQAEVLEKKVVQLESEKMQLLTSRNLELEQQVEARTFALQEKVKREKLLAELSTQIRASLSLQTILDTTVERVRQLLNCDRVNIIKLEVDGKNIIVAESTDSEISTLGQIVDGIDTNQIRVGCVDCDTDCYCYSVGNIHAITMSAYRQNILTKFKICAQILVPILYTDELWGFLNVTESEKAREWQAEEIELLQSLSVHLAIALHQVNINQKLQDRLNECQLAEMRVRQSEAQSRAILAAIPDLMIRVGDDGVYRGYVTPYQDFSIVPQGVDISGIAITDLLPSEIAEQQLYYLHKALETGELQIYEQQIQVRDRIQDEEVRVIKYGDDEVLFMIRDISDRKKAERDLHKLNQELESKVERRTKQLQQINQELAHVTGLKDEFLANMSHELRTPLNAILGMTDGLKEGFFGEVNEQQLGALKTVESSGSHLLELIDDILDLAKIESGQIELDMTSVPVANLCQSSLAFIKQQALRKRIQLDVKLQLNLPNLLVDERRIRQVLINLLNNAVKFTPEGGSISLEASFHKVLNDQERNYLRISVIDTGIGILSKNIHKLFQPFIQIDSALNREYNGTGLGLALVKRIVELHGGKVELTSEIDVGSCFTVDLPCYPYFPFSIDTTKDDRSNCDDGEDCSIDAGIIQNSLILLVEDNISNISMLSKCLETQGYRFLLAKDGQEAIDYAKAYHPDLILMDIQMPRVNGLEAIQQIRCDRDLVNTPIIALTALAMASDHERCLAAGANEYLTKPVKIRQLERTIQRFLVNKDINK
;
A
#
# COMPACT_ATOMS: atom_id res chain seq x y z
N MET A 1 -36.30 -19.36 10.85
CA MET A 1 -36.93 -18.08 10.46
C MET A 1 -35.83 -17.04 10.54
N LEU A 2 -35.26 -16.44 9.49
CA LEU A 2 -35.69 -16.20 8.11
C LEU A 2 -34.48 -16.35 7.13
N THR A 3 -34.73 -17.07 6.03
CA THR A 3 -34.20 -17.05 4.63
C THR A 3 -33.19 -15.94 4.23
N SER A 4 -32.04 -16.11 3.54
CA SER A 4 -31.56 -16.89 2.35
C SER A 4 -31.25 -15.97 1.14
N LYS A 5 -30.13 -16.26 0.41
CA LYS A 5 -29.70 -15.87 -0.98
C LYS A 5 -28.55 -14.83 -1.09
N SER A 6 -27.32 -15.22 -1.48
CA SER A 6 -26.76 -15.58 -2.82
C SER A 6 -26.42 -14.37 -3.71
N PHE A 7 -25.14 -13.99 -3.81
CA PHE A 7 -24.67 -12.81 -4.55
C PHE A 7 -23.43 -13.08 -5.44
N ILE A 8 -23.32 -14.24 -6.09
CA ILE A 8 -22.43 -14.40 -7.26
C ILE A 8 -23.13 -15.29 -8.27
N GLN A 9 -24.07 -14.68 -9.01
CA GLN A 9 -24.67 -15.25 -10.22
C GLN A 9 -25.08 -14.19 -11.28
N PRO A 10 -24.50 -12.97 -11.41
CA PRO A 10 -25.15 -11.94 -12.24
C PRO A 10 -24.67 -11.90 -13.70
N GLU A 11 -23.41 -12.23 -14.03
CA GLU A 11 -22.88 -11.87 -15.36
C GLU A 11 -23.20 -12.88 -16.49
N LEU A 12 -23.22 -14.20 -16.23
CA LEU A 12 -23.71 -15.16 -17.24
C LEU A 12 -25.25 -15.16 -17.38
N ASN A 13 -25.98 -14.76 -16.32
CA ASN A 13 -27.43 -14.64 -16.36
C ASN A 13 -27.89 -13.35 -17.05
N SER A 14 -27.11 -12.27 -17.00
CA SER A 14 -27.46 -11.03 -17.69
C SER A 14 -27.42 -11.23 -19.22
N LEU A 15 -26.44 -11.95 -19.77
CA LEU A 15 -26.32 -12.14 -21.23
C LEU A 15 -27.41 -13.01 -21.87
N LYS A 16 -27.79 -14.14 -21.27
CA LYS A 16 -28.94 -14.93 -21.75
C LYS A 16 -30.27 -14.19 -21.65
N SER A 17 -30.36 -13.23 -20.72
CA SER A 17 -31.54 -12.36 -20.59
C SER A 17 -31.59 -11.26 -21.66
N ALA A 18 -30.48 -10.94 -22.34
CA ALA A 18 -30.46 -9.99 -23.46
C ALA A 18 -30.93 -10.60 -24.79
N ILE A 19 -31.15 -11.92 -24.88
CA ILE A 19 -31.59 -12.58 -26.12
C ILE A 19 -33.11 -12.59 -26.18
N ILE A 20 -33.68 -11.94 -27.19
CA ILE A 20 -35.11 -11.98 -27.48
C ILE A 20 -35.39 -13.31 -28.18
N ARG A 21 -36.01 -14.27 -27.48
CA ARG A 21 -36.19 -15.65 -27.99
C ARG A 21 -37.32 -15.83 -28.99
N ASP A 22 -38.17 -14.82 -29.16
CA ASP A 22 -39.34 -14.87 -30.04
C ASP A 22 -39.43 -13.61 -30.94
N PRO A 23 -38.49 -13.44 -31.90
CA PRO A 23 -38.50 -12.33 -32.85
C PRO A 23 -39.57 -12.51 -33.94
N LEU A 24 -40.03 -11.41 -34.55
CA LEU A 24 -40.97 -11.46 -35.69
C LEU A 24 -40.32 -12.14 -36.91
N THR A 25 -41.01 -13.12 -37.50
CA THR A 25 -40.52 -13.87 -38.67
C THR A 25 -41.54 -13.93 -39.81
N VAL A 26 -41.09 -13.86 -41.06
CA VAL A 26 -41.92 -13.99 -42.28
C VAL A 26 -41.27 -14.88 -43.35
N ALA A 27 -42.08 -15.35 -44.30
CA ALA A 27 -41.63 -16.12 -45.45
C ALA A 27 -41.20 -15.23 -46.63
N LEU A 28 -40.42 -15.77 -47.57
CA LEU A 28 -39.90 -15.05 -48.74
C LEU A 28 -40.99 -14.48 -49.66
N ASP A 29 -42.16 -15.10 -49.69
CA ASP A 29 -43.33 -14.76 -50.50
C ASP A 29 -44.37 -13.91 -49.74
N THR A 30 -44.07 -13.51 -48.50
CA THR A 30 -44.91 -12.55 -47.77
C THR A 30 -44.85 -11.18 -48.44
N LYS A 31 -46.00 -10.49 -48.53
CA LYS A 31 -46.04 -9.11 -49.04
C LYS A 31 -45.45 -8.15 -48.02
N VAL A 32 -44.78 -7.09 -48.49
CA VAL A 32 -44.21 -6.04 -47.64
C VAL A 32 -45.29 -5.39 -46.77
N PHE A 33 -46.49 -5.19 -47.30
CA PHE A 33 -47.63 -4.65 -46.56
C PHE A 33 -48.06 -5.54 -45.38
N ASP A 34 -48.02 -6.86 -45.53
CA ASP A 34 -48.35 -7.81 -44.46
C ASP A 34 -47.24 -7.78 -43.37
N ALA A 35 -45.97 -7.66 -43.78
CA ALA A 35 -44.85 -7.49 -42.85
C ALA A 35 -44.94 -6.17 -42.05
N ILE A 36 -45.33 -5.05 -42.69
CA ILE A 36 -45.59 -3.77 -42.02
C ILE A 36 -46.75 -3.90 -41.03
N SER A 37 -47.80 -4.63 -41.42
CA SER A 37 -48.95 -4.91 -40.54
C SER A 37 -48.51 -5.70 -39.31
N MET A 38 -47.59 -6.66 -39.44
CA MET A 38 -47.04 -7.38 -38.28
C MET A 38 -46.19 -6.50 -37.36
N MET A 39 -45.38 -5.59 -37.93
CA MET A 39 -44.60 -4.61 -37.16
C MET A 39 -45.48 -3.59 -36.41
N SER A 40 -46.69 -3.33 -36.90
CA SER A 40 -47.64 -2.37 -36.31
C SER A 40 -48.75 -2.98 -35.45
N ALA A 41 -49.18 -4.23 -35.70
CA ALA A 41 -50.34 -4.87 -35.07
C ALA A 41 -50.16 -5.24 -33.59
N MET A 42 -48.92 -5.51 -33.13
CA MET A 42 -48.67 -5.82 -31.71
C MET A 42 -48.93 -4.63 -30.76
N ARG A 43 -49.19 -3.42 -31.27
CA ARG A 43 -49.55 -2.26 -30.45
C ARG A 43 -51.05 -2.08 -30.22
N SER A 44 -51.95 -2.56 -31.10
CA SER A 44 -53.41 -2.41 -30.85
C SER A 44 -53.90 -3.27 -29.68
N ILE A 45 -53.15 -4.31 -29.34
CA ILE A 45 -53.38 -5.18 -28.19
C ILE A 45 -53.01 -4.48 -26.86
N CYS A 46 -52.08 -3.52 -26.87
CA CYS A 46 -51.61 -2.82 -25.66
C CYS A 46 -52.48 -1.63 -25.20
N GLU A 47 -53.39 -1.11 -26.03
CA GLU A 47 -54.30 -0.03 -25.59
C GLU A 47 -55.55 -0.55 -24.84
N THR A 48 -55.89 -1.83 -24.99
CA THR A 48 -57.13 -2.40 -24.40
C THR A 48 -56.93 -3.18 -23.10
N THR A 49 -55.68 -3.49 -22.70
CA THR A 49 -55.36 -4.16 -21.42
C THR A 49 -54.22 -3.45 -20.69
N ARG A 50 -54.46 -2.24 -20.17
CA ARG A 50 -53.61 -1.63 -19.13
C ARG A 50 -54.02 -2.19 -17.75
N THR A 51 -53.61 -3.42 -17.48
CA THR A 51 -53.53 -3.97 -16.12
C THR A 51 -52.06 -4.24 -15.85
N GLU A 52 -51.59 -3.79 -14.68
CA GLU A 52 -50.22 -3.87 -14.12
C GLU A 52 -49.33 -5.02 -14.64
N SER A 53 -48.86 -4.91 -15.89
CA SER A 53 -47.82 -5.77 -16.44
C SER A 53 -46.47 -5.13 -16.20
N SER A 54 -45.49 -5.96 -15.89
CA SER A 54 -44.13 -5.52 -15.54
C SER A 54 -43.53 -4.65 -16.65
N GLN A 55 -42.81 -3.58 -16.30
CA GLN A 55 -42.11 -2.71 -17.27
C GLN A 55 -41.22 -3.51 -18.25
N PHE A 56 -40.75 -4.68 -17.83
CA PHE A 56 -39.98 -5.61 -18.66
C PHE A 56 -40.76 -6.15 -19.87
N GLU A 57 -42.03 -6.54 -19.71
CA GLU A 57 -42.85 -7.09 -20.80
C GLU A 57 -43.17 -6.04 -21.87
N VAL A 58 -43.49 -4.81 -21.45
CA VAL A 58 -43.78 -3.70 -22.38
C VAL A 58 -42.56 -3.36 -23.24
N MET A 59 -41.36 -3.40 -22.65
CA MET A 59 -40.09 -3.08 -23.34
C MET A 59 -39.60 -4.21 -24.25
N GLU A 60 -39.82 -5.49 -23.89
CA GLU A 60 -39.49 -6.63 -24.74
C GLU A 60 -40.37 -6.66 -26.01
N LEU A 61 -41.64 -6.26 -25.89
CA LEU A 61 -42.55 -6.10 -27.04
C LEU A 61 -42.08 -5.01 -28.03
N GLU A 62 -41.44 -3.94 -27.57
CA GLU A 62 -40.95 -2.88 -28.47
C GLU A 62 -39.76 -3.34 -29.32
N ALA A 63 -38.82 -4.08 -28.72
CA ALA A 63 -37.67 -4.60 -29.44
C ALA A 63 -38.07 -5.57 -30.56
N ARG A 64 -39.13 -6.38 -30.33
CA ARG A 64 -39.73 -7.28 -31.34
C ARG A 64 -40.33 -6.54 -32.54
N SER A 65 -40.79 -5.30 -32.37
CA SER A 65 -41.50 -4.53 -33.42
C SER A 65 -40.60 -3.79 -34.43
N SER A 66 -39.29 -3.71 -34.16
CA SER A 66 -38.35 -2.85 -34.92
C SER A 66 -37.73 -3.48 -36.17
N CYS A 67 -37.88 -4.80 -36.35
CA CYS A 67 -37.46 -5.53 -37.55
C CYS A 67 -38.22 -6.84 -37.70
N VAL A 68 -38.21 -7.40 -38.91
CA VAL A 68 -38.74 -8.74 -39.21
C VAL A 68 -37.66 -9.59 -39.85
N LEU A 69 -37.47 -10.81 -39.36
CA LEU A 69 -36.52 -11.79 -39.88
C LEU A 69 -37.17 -12.62 -41.00
N VAL A 70 -36.44 -12.83 -42.09
CA VAL A 70 -36.91 -13.60 -43.25
C VAL A 70 -36.32 -15.00 -43.20
N LEU A 71 -37.19 -16.01 -43.16
CA LEU A 71 -36.79 -17.41 -43.01
C LEU A 71 -37.03 -18.24 -44.28
N ARG A 72 -36.12 -19.17 -44.56
CA ARG A 72 -36.32 -20.27 -45.51
C ARG A 72 -35.92 -21.58 -44.83
N GLU A 73 -36.85 -22.53 -44.72
CA GLU A 73 -36.59 -23.81 -44.05
C GLU A 73 -35.98 -23.62 -42.64
N GLN A 74 -36.52 -22.66 -41.87
CA GLN A 74 -36.06 -22.25 -40.52
C GLN A 74 -34.67 -21.60 -40.43
N LYS A 75 -34.00 -21.35 -41.56
CA LYS A 75 -32.73 -20.60 -41.61
C LYS A 75 -32.95 -19.14 -41.91
N VAL A 76 -32.18 -18.26 -41.26
CA VAL A 76 -32.20 -16.80 -41.51
C VAL A 76 -31.59 -16.51 -42.87
N VAL A 77 -32.39 -15.95 -43.78
CA VAL A 77 -31.97 -15.57 -45.14
C VAL A 77 -31.98 -14.07 -45.35
N GLY A 78 -32.71 -13.30 -44.55
CA GLY A 78 -32.79 -11.84 -44.70
C GLY A 78 -33.33 -11.15 -43.47
N ILE A 79 -33.19 -9.83 -43.43
CA ILE A 79 -33.82 -8.97 -42.42
C ILE A 79 -34.47 -7.76 -43.10
N LEU A 80 -35.68 -7.41 -42.68
CA LEU A 80 -36.39 -6.21 -43.10
C LEU A 80 -36.53 -5.28 -41.89
N THR A 81 -36.02 -4.04 -42.00
CA THR A 81 -36.03 -3.07 -40.90
C THR A 81 -36.97 -1.89 -41.19
N GLU A 82 -37.35 -1.12 -40.15
CA GLU A 82 -38.09 0.14 -40.31
C GLU A 82 -37.39 1.09 -41.30
N ARG A 83 -36.05 1.13 -41.27
CA ARG A 83 -35.24 1.96 -42.17
C ARG A 83 -35.39 1.57 -43.63
N ASP A 84 -35.52 0.27 -43.91
CA ASP A 84 -35.77 -0.22 -45.27
C ASP A 84 -37.15 0.21 -45.77
N ILE A 85 -38.16 0.20 -44.90
CA ILE A 85 -39.52 0.68 -45.21
C ILE A 85 -39.52 2.19 -45.50
N VAL A 86 -38.85 2.98 -44.65
CA VAL A 86 -38.69 4.43 -44.86
C VAL A 86 -37.98 4.74 -46.18
N ARG A 87 -36.93 3.97 -46.52
CA ARG A 87 -36.23 4.08 -47.82
C ARG A 87 -37.16 3.83 -49.00
N LEU A 88 -37.94 2.74 -48.97
CA LEU A 88 -38.87 2.41 -50.05
C LEU A 88 -39.96 3.46 -50.23
N THR A 89 -40.45 3.99 -49.10
CA THR A 89 -41.47 5.05 -49.05
C THR A 89 -40.96 6.37 -49.62
N ALA A 90 -39.75 6.79 -49.23
CA ALA A 90 -39.09 7.99 -49.74
C ALA A 90 -38.89 7.94 -51.27
N GLN A 91 -38.69 6.75 -51.82
CA GLN A 91 -38.52 6.49 -53.26
C GLN A 91 -39.85 6.35 -54.04
N LYS A 92 -41.01 6.59 -53.40
CA LYS A 92 -42.36 6.47 -54.00
C LYS A 92 -42.71 5.07 -54.56
N HIS A 93 -42.14 4.01 -54.01
CA HIS A 93 -42.57 2.66 -54.39
C HIS A 93 -43.94 2.33 -53.79
N SER A 94 -44.82 1.70 -54.57
CA SER A 94 -46.07 1.14 -54.03
C SER A 94 -45.76 -0.10 -53.19
N LEU A 95 -45.97 -0.03 -51.88
CA LEU A 95 -45.67 -1.11 -50.93
C LEU A 95 -46.69 -2.26 -50.99
N ALA A 96 -47.84 -2.07 -51.64
CA ALA A 96 -48.96 -3.01 -51.62
C ALA A 96 -48.71 -4.33 -52.39
N ASP A 97 -47.84 -4.30 -53.40
CA ASP A 97 -47.58 -5.44 -54.30
C ASP A 97 -46.13 -5.96 -54.26
N LEU A 98 -45.28 -5.37 -53.43
CA LEU A 98 -43.89 -5.80 -53.26
C LEU A 98 -43.81 -7.04 -52.36
N LEU A 99 -42.94 -7.99 -52.73
CA LEU A 99 -42.61 -9.15 -51.89
C LEU A 99 -41.36 -8.87 -51.06
N VAL A 100 -41.31 -9.43 -49.85
CA VAL A 100 -40.20 -9.22 -48.91
C VAL A 100 -38.85 -9.66 -49.51
N ARG A 101 -38.81 -10.74 -50.30
CA ARG A 101 -37.58 -11.23 -50.96
C ARG A 101 -36.92 -10.19 -51.89
N ASP A 102 -37.69 -9.24 -52.42
CA ASP A 102 -37.20 -8.27 -53.40
C ASP A 102 -36.61 -7.02 -52.72
N VAL A 103 -36.82 -6.86 -51.40
CA VAL A 103 -36.46 -5.65 -50.66
C VAL A 103 -35.67 -5.88 -49.35
N MET A 104 -35.58 -7.13 -48.88
CA MET A 104 -34.85 -7.50 -47.66
C MET A 104 -33.33 -7.23 -47.76
N THR A 105 -32.70 -6.99 -46.62
CA THR A 105 -31.24 -6.88 -46.53
C THR A 105 -30.60 -8.28 -46.50
N TYR A 106 -29.66 -8.53 -47.42
CA TYR A 106 -28.87 -9.77 -47.53
C TYR A 106 -27.46 -9.47 -48.07
N PRO A 107 -26.37 -10.11 -47.56
CA PRO A 107 -26.33 -11.09 -46.46
C PRO A 107 -26.50 -10.47 -45.07
N VAL A 108 -27.08 -11.23 -44.14
CA VAL A 108 -27.33 -10.79 -42.75
C VAL A 108 -26.14 -11.13 -41.86
N VAL A 109 -25.69 -10.16 -41.05
CA VAL A 109 -24.68 -10.39 -40.02
C VAL A 109 -25.32 -11.18 -38.88
N THR A 110 -24.81 -12.38 -38.60
CA THR A 110 -25.33 -13.31 -37.59
C THR A 110 -24.22 -13.74 -36.63
N LEU A 111 -24.60 -14.28 -35.46
CA LEU A 111 -23.64 -14.72 -34.44
C LEU A 111 -24.15 -15.99 -33.74
N TYR A 112 -23.29 -17.00 -33.55
CA TYR A 112 -23.65 -18.30 -32.96
C TYR A 112 -23.67 -18.27 -31.43
N GLU A 113 -24.69 -18.84 -30.76
CA GLU A 113 -24.88 -18.80 -29.29
C GLU A 113 -23.64 -19.27 -28.50
N SER A 114 -22.80 -20.11 -29.12
CA SER A 114 -21.54 -20.60 -28.57
C SER A 114 -20.32 -19.69 -28.78
N ALA A 115 -20.37 -18.79 -29.77
CA ALA A 115 -19.27 -17.89 -30.14
C ALA A 115 -19.35 -16.51 -29.45
N PHE A 116 -20.10 -16.41 -28.34
CA PHE A 116 -20.32 -15.18 -27.59
C PHE A 116 -19.45 -15.11 -26.32
N PRO A 117 -18.29 -14.43 -26.36
CA PRO A 117 -17.40 -14.34 -25.20
C PRO A 117 -17.91 -13.36 -24.14
N ASP A 118 -18.46 -12.21 -24.55
CA ASP A 118 -18.99 -11.18 -23.65
C ASP A 118 -19.98 -10.23 -24.34
N LEU A 119 -20.63 -9.38 -23.55
CA LEU A 119 -21.60 -8.40 -24.01
C LEU A 119 -20.95 -7.26 -24.84
N PHE A 120 -19.69 -6.93 -24.55
CA PHE A 120 -18.95 -5.87 -25.24
C PHE A 120 -18.60 -6.27 -26.69
N PHE A 121 -18.38 -7.55 -26.96
CA PHE A 121 -18.17 -8.10 -28.29
C PHE A 121 -19.39 -7.84 -29.18
N VAL A 122 -20.60 -8.06 -28.65
CA VAL A 122 -21.85 -7.82 -29.39
C VAL A 122 -22.06 -6.32 -29.63
N ILE A 123 -21.79 -5.47 -28.63
CA ILE A 123 -21.83 -4.00 -28.78
C ILE A 123 -20.86 -3.54 -29.88
N ASN A 124 -19.63 -4.06 -29.88
CA ASN A 124 -18.62 -3.75 -30.89
C ASN A 124 -19.06 -4.21 -32.28
N LEU A 125 -19.73 -5.37 -32.40
CA LEU A 125 -20.22 -5.88 -33.67
C LEU A 125 -21.34 -4.98 -34.24
N LEU A 126 -22.31 -4.60 -33.41
CA LEU A 126 -23.39 -3.68 -33.77
C LEU A 126 -22.83 -2.35 -34.31
N GLN A 127 -21.84 -1.79 -33.59
CA GLN A 127 -21.17 -0.55 -33.98
C GLN A 127 -20.35 -0.70 -35.26
N LYS A 128 -19.51 -1.75 -35.36
CA LYS A 128 -18.62 -1.98 -36.51
C LYS A 128 -19.38 -2.06 -37.83
N TYR A 129 -20.52 -2.74 -37.84
CA TYR A 129 -21.32 -2.94 -39.05
C TYR A 129 -22.45 -1.92 -39.21
N HIS A 130 -22.60 -0.97 -38.25
CA HIS A 130 -23.64 0.06 -38.25
C HIS A 130 -25.06 -0.53 -38.32
N ILE A 131 -25.26 -1.67 -37.64
CA ILE A 131 -26.51 -2.43 -37.58
C ILE A 131 -27.11 -2.35 -36.18
N ARG A 132 -28.43 -2.48 -36.06
CA ARG A 132 -29.16 -2.40 -34.78
C ARG A 132 -29.65 -3.75 -34.25
N HIS A 133 -29.56 -4.78 -35.09
CA HIS A 133 -30.18 -6.08 -34.91
C HIS A 133 -29.20 -7.16 -35.35
N ILE A 134 -28.91 -8.12 -34.48
CA ILE A 134 -28.08 -9.29 -34.80
C ILE A 134 -28.89 -10.54 -34.48
N PRO A 135 -29.22 -11.37 -35.48
CA PRO A 135 -29.82 -12.68 -35.24
C PRO A 135 -28.80 -13.64 -34.63
N ILE A 136 -29.26 -14.37 -33.63
CA ILE A 136 -28.51 -15.36 -32.87
C ILE A 136 -28.86 -16.74 -33.41
N LEU A 137 -27.84 -17.52 -33.77
CA LEU A 137 -28.00 -18.86 -34.34
C LEU A 137 -27.51 -19.94 -33.37
N ASP A 138 -28.05 -21.14 -33.46
CA ASP A 138 -27.49 -22.32 -32.81
C ASP A 138 -26.43 -22.98 -33.71
N GLU A 139 -25.78 -24.02 -33.18
CA GLU A 139 -24.79 -24.83 -33.88
C GLU A 139 -25.36 -25.52 -35.14
N GLN A 140 -26.68 -25.62 -35.27
CA GLN A 140 -27.37 -26.18 -36.43
C GLN A 140 -27.77 -25.12 -37.48
N ASN A 141 -27.35 -23.86 -37.31
CA ASN A 141 -27.74 -22.71 -38.13
C ASN A 141 -29.24 -22.35 -38.07
N LEU A 142 -29.92 -22.74 -37.01
CA LEU A 142 -31.31 -22.36 -36.76
C LEU A 142 -31.35 -21.11 -35.88
N LEU A 143 -32.43 -20.33 -36.02
CA LEU A 143 -32.64 -19.10 -35.27
C LEU A 143 -32.94 -19.40 -33.79
N VAL A 144 -32.09 -18.91 -32.90
CA VAL A 144 -32.25 -18.99 -31.43
C VAL A 144 -32.94 -17.75 -30.87
N GLY A 145 -32.65 -16.58 -31.45
CA GLY A 145 -33.23 -15.33 -31.00
C GLY A 145 -32.61 -14.11 -31.67
N LEU A 146 -32.89 -12.94 -31.11
CA LEU A 146 -32.44 -11.66 -31.63
C LEU A 146 -31.81 -10.84 -30.51
N VAL A 147 -30.63 -10.28 -30.76
CA VAL A 147 -30.02 -9.29 -29.88
C VAL A 147 -30.10 -7.91 -30.54
N THR A 148 -30.46 -6.92 -29.74
CA THR A 148 -30.61 -5.54 -30.15
C THR A 148 -29.83 -4.63 -29.21
N HIS A 149 -29.57 -3.39 -29.63
CA HIS A 149 -29.04 -2.36 -28.73
C HIS A 149 -29.90 -2.19 -27.47
N GLU A 150 -31.20 -2.41 -27.57
CA GLU A 150 -32.16 -2.27 -26.47
C GLU A 150 -32.02 -3.40 -25.45
N SER A 151 -31.86 -4.63 -25.93
CA SER A 151 -31.78 -5.81 -25.07
C SER A 151 -30.43 -5.92 -24.33
N LEU A 152 -29.33 -5.42 -24.92
CA LEU A 152 -28.00 -5.35 -24.28
C LEU A 152 -27.91 -4.26 -23.18
N ARG A 153 -28.74 -3.23 -23.25
CA ARG A 153 -28.78 -2.14 -22.27
C ARG A 153 -29.43 -2.58 -20.95
N GLN A 154 -30.42 -3.49 -21.02
CA GLN A 154 -31.12 -3.99 -19.83
C GLN A 154 -30.20 -4.80 -18.90
N THR A 155 -29.04 -5.20 -19.41
CA THR A 155 -28.12 -6.15 -18.77
C THR A 155 -26.80 -5.49 -18.36
N THR A 156 -26.66 -4.17 -18.56
CA THR A 156 -25.49 -3.37 -18.17
C THR A 156 -25.90 -2.29 -17.16
N SER A 157 -25.21 -2.21 -16.02
CA SER A 157 -25.44 -1.17 -15.00
C SER A 157 -24.21 -0.26 -14.84
N PRO A 158 -24.20 0.94 -15.43
CA PRO A 158 -23.10 1.90 -15.35
C PRO A 158 -23.55 3.18 -14.62
N GLU A 159 -24.09 3.04 -13.41
CA GLU A 159 -24.73 4.14 -12.68
C GLU A 159 -23.74 5.27 -12.34
N ASP A 160 -22.49 4.94 -12.05
CA ASP A 160 -21.48 5.93 -11.64
C ASP A 160 -20.92 6.75 -12.81
N ILE A 161 -20.85 6.17 -14.02
CA ILE A 161 -20.30 6.82 -15.21
C ILE A 161 -21.26 7.89 -15.75
N LEU A 162 -22.57 7.65 -15.64
CA LEU A 162 -23.60 8.56 -16.15
C LEU A 162 -23.86 9.73 -15.20
N ARG A 163 -23.55 9.59 -13.91
CA ARG A 163 -23.61 10.68 -12.93
C ARG A 163 -22.50 11.72 -13.12
N SER A 164 -21.36 11.34 -13.71
CA SER A 164 -20.20 12.22 -13.85
C SER A 164 -20.12 13.00 -15.16
N ARG A 165 -21.12 12.89 -16.07
CA ARG A 165 -21.11 13.54 -17.39
C ARG A 165 -22.37 14.36 -17.66
N THR A 166 -22.29 15.31 -18.59
CA THR A 166 -23.38 16.23 -18.94
C THR A 166 -23.88 16.03 -20.38
N VAL A 167 -25.07 16.57 -20.68
CA VAL A 167 -25.74 16.50 -22.01
C VAL A 167 -24.83 17.02 -23.13
N SER A 168 -24.11 18.10 -22.85
CA SER A 168 -23.18 18.74 -23.79
C SER A 168 -22.10 17.79 -24.33
N ASP A 169 -21.72 16.78 -23.55
CA ASP A 169 -20.64 15.85 -23.90
C ASP A 169 -21.05 14.85 -24.99
N VAL A 170 -22.36 14.65 -25.21
CA VAL A 170 -22.91 13.58 -26.06
C VAL A 170 -23.98 14.05 -27.05
N MET A 171 -24.46 15.29 -26.94
CA MET A 171 -25.53 15.80 -27.81
C MET A 171 -25.09 15.95 -29.26
N THR A 172 -26.00 15.67 -30.18
CA THR A 172 -25.83 16.01 -31.60
C THR A 172 -26.32 17.43 -31.83
N GLN A 173 -25.42 18.32 -32.25
CA GLN A 173 -25.71 19.75 -32.47
C GLN A 173 -26.39 20.00 -33.82
N GLU A 174 -26.12 19.19 -34.84
CA GLU A 174 -26.79 19.28 -36.15
C GLU A 174 -28.14 18.57 -36.11
N VAL A 175 -29.19 19.31 -35.69
CA VAL A 175 -30.56 18.79 -35.65
C VAL A 175 -31.28 19.04 -36.97
N ILE A 176 -31.75 17.97 -37.62
CA ILE A 176 -32.63 18.05 -38.79
C ILE A 176 -34.06 18.37 -38.33
N TRP A 177 -34.66 19.41 -38.93
CA TRP A 177 -35.96 19.92 -38.51
C TRP A 177 -36.87 20.27 -39.70
N ALA A 178 -38.18 20.36 -39.45
CA ALA A 178 -39.20 20.75 -40.42
C ALA A 178 -40.26 21.67 -39.78
N THR A 179 -41.03 22.36 -40.62
CA THR A 179 -42.14 23.21 -40.15
C THR A 179 -43.41 22.38 -39.89
N PRO A 180 -44.33 22.84 -39.02
CA PRO A 180 -45.59 22.12 -38.74
C PRO A 180 -46.46 21.88 -39.99
N ASP A 181 -46.32 22.71 -41.02
CA ASP A 181 -47.05 22.61 -42.29
C ASP A 181 -46.34 21.72 -43.34
N SER A 182 -45.27 21.04 -42.97
CA SER A 182 -44.58 20.11 -43.88
C SER A 182 -45.39 18.82 -44.06
N SER A 183 -45.49 18.30 -45.29
CA SER A 183 -46.15 17.01 -45.53
C SER A 183 -45.30 15.85 -44.98
N ILE A 184 -45.96 14.75 -44.61
CA ILE A 184 -45.26 13.55 -44.10
C ILE A 184 -44.30 12.99 -45.15
N LEU A 185 -44.64 13.02 -46.44
CA LEU A 185 -43.74 12.61 -47.52
C LEU A 185 -42.46 13.46 -47.54
N LYS A 186 -42.56 14.77 -47.36
CA LYS A 186 -41.38 15.65 -47.32
C LYS A 186 -40.49 15.36 -46.11
N ILE A 187 -41.10 15.05 -44.97
CA ILE A 187 -40.38 14.62 -43.76
C ILE A 187 -39.69 13.27 -43.97
N THR A 188 -40.37 12.32 -44.62
CA THR A 188 -39.81 11.01 -44.96
C THR A 188 -38.60 11.15 -45.90
N GLN A 189 -38.65 12.08 -46.86
CA GLN A 189 -37.51 12.42 -47.71
C GLN A 189 -36.35 13.02 -46.91
N LEU A 190 -36.61 13.93 -45.96
CA LEU A 190 -35.58 14.49 -45.09
C LEU A 190 -34.90 13.43 -44.22
N MET A 191 -35.68 12.49 -43.66
CA MET A 191 -35.13 11.34 -42.91
C MET A 191 -34.20 10.50 -43.79
N PHE A 192 -34.61 10.24 -45.04
CA PHE A 192 -33.82 9.47 -45.98
C PHE A 192 -32.54 10.20 -46.44
N GLU A 193 -32.66 11.44 -46.89
CA GLU A 193 -31.56 12.27 -47.42
C GLU A 193 -30.46 12.53 -46.39
N HIS A 194 -30.86 12.82 -45.14
CA HIS A 194 -29.91 13.12 -44.07
C HIS A 194 -29.54 11.88 -43.24
N HIS A 195 -30.05 10.71 -43.59
CA HIS A 195 -29.83 9.45 -42.85
C HIS A 195 -30.15 9.56 -41.35
N VAL A 196 -31.16 10.36 -41.00
CA VAL A 196 -31.60 10.58 -39.62
C VAL A 196 -32.85 9.77 -39.30
N SER A 197 -32.93 9.31 -38.05
CA SER A 197 -34.06 8.47 -37.60
C SER A 197 -35.25 9.27 -37.07
N CYS A 198 -35.11 10.58 -36.88
CA CYS A 198 -36.19 11.52 -36.56
C CYS A 198 -35.95 12.89 -37.19
N VAL A 199 -37.03 13.64 -37.31
CA VAL A 199 -37.03 15.07 -37.63
C VAL A 199 -37.77 15.81 -36.53
N VAL A 200 -37.16 16.86 -35.99
CA VAL A 200 -37.79 17.73 -34.98
C VAL A 200 -38.69 18.73 -35.70
N ILE A 201 -39.94 18.86 -35.26
CA ILE A 201 -40.87 19.86 -35.79
C ILE A 201 -40.74 21.12 -34.93
N ALA A 202 -40.36 22.23 -35.56
CA ALA A 202 -40.09 23.48 -34.87
C ALA A 202 -40.84 24.65 -35.52
N ARG A 203 -41.31 25.58 -34.69
CA ARG A 203 -41.81 26.89 -35.14
C ARG A 203 -40.64 27.87 -35.17
N SER A 204 -40.52 28.63 -36.25
CA SER A 204 -39.55 29.70 -36.37
C SER A 204 -40.16 30.98 -35.80
N VAL A 205 -39.61 31.50 -34.70
CA VAL A 205 -40.03 32.76 -34.06
C VAL A 205 -38.78 33.64 -33.87
N GLU A 206 -38.74 34.84 -34.47
CA GLU A 206 -37.64 35.81 -34.31
C GLU A 206 -36.22 35.22 -34.47
N MET A 207 -36.02 34.42 -35.54
CA MET A 207 -34.79 33.64 -35.84
C MET A 207 -34.47 32.48 -34.88
N SER A 208 -35.20 32.31 -33.79
CA SER A 208 -35.08 31.17 -32.87
C SER A 208 -35.98 30.01 -33.31
N ARG A 209 -35.47 28.79 -33.19
CA ARG A 209 -36.20 27.56 -33.52
C ARG A 209 -36.78 26.95 -32.25
N ILE A 210 -38.08 27.04 -32.07
CA ILE A 210 -38.76 26.51 -30.88
C ILE A 210 -39.35 25.14 -31.22
N PRO A 211 -38.89 24.05 -30.59
CA PRO A 211 -39.39 22.72 -30.88
C PRO A 211 -40.82 22.56 -30.36
N VAL A 212 -41.72 22.05 -31.21
CA VAL A 212 -43.15 21.85 -30.91
C VAL A 212 -43.59 20.38 -31.03
N GLY A 213 -42.86 19.56 -31.77
CA GLY A 213 -43.13 18.13 -31.88
C GLY A 213 -41.97 17.36 -32.48
N ILE A 214 -42.09 16.04 -32.58
CA ILE A 214 -41.11 15.18 -33.21
C ILE A 214 -41.81 14.09 -34.04
N LEU A 215 -41.21 13.72 -35.17
CA LEU A 215 -41.62 12.59 -36.00
C LEU A 215 -40.44 11.63 -36.16
N THR A 216 -40.70 10.33 -36.03
CA THR A 216 -39.72 9.25 -36.05
C THR A 216 -39.97 8.27 -37.20
N GLU A 217 -38.96 7.46 -37.57
CA GLU A 217 -39.11 6.37 -38.56
C GLU A 217 -40.30 5.46 -38.24
N ARG A 218 -40.52 5.16 -36.95
CA ARG A 218 -41.62 4.33 -36.46
C ARG A 218 -42.99 4.93 -36.75
N ASP A 219 -43.13 6.25 -36.57
CA ASP A 219 -44.38 6.95 -36.87
C ASP A 219 -44.70 6.82 -38.37
N ILE A 220 -43.70 6.97 -39.23
CA ILE A 220 -43.86 6.79 -40.69
C ILE A 220 -44.34 5.37 -41.03
N VAL A 221 -43.72 4.35 -40.44
CA VAL A 221 -44.10 2.94 -40.65
C VAL A 221 -45.54 2.69 -40.15
N GLN A 222 -45.91 3.24 -39.00
CA GLN A 222 -47.27 3.14 -38.47
C GLN A 222 -48.30 3.82 -39.38
N PHE A 223 -47.98 5.00 -39.91
CA PHE A 223 -48.87 5.70 -40.84
C PHE A 223 -49.07 4.93 -42.16
N GLN A 224 -48.02 4.27 -42.64
CA GLN A 224 -48.12 3.36 -43.79
C GLN A 224 -49.00 2.14 -43.48
N GLY A 225 -48.85 1.52 -42.31
CA GLY A 225 -49.72 0.42 -41.86
C GLY A 225 -51.20 0.79 -41.73
N LEU A 226 -51.48 2.05 -41.39
CA LEU A 226 -52.83 2.62 -41.30
C LEU A 226 -53.40 3.08 -42.65
N GLY A 227 -52.63 2.99 -43.75
CA GLY A 227 -53.06 3.42 -45.08
C GLY A 227 -53.22 4.94 -45.24
N LEU A 228 -52.52 5.74 -44.42
CA LEU A 228 -52.57 7.20 -44.52
C LEU A 228 -51.87 7.70 -45.79
N ASN A 229 -52.46 8.71 -46.43
CA ASN A 229 -51.85 9.34 -47.60
C ASN A 229 -50.77 10.35 -47.16
N LEU A 230 -49.50 9.96 -47.30
CA LEU A 230 -48.35 10.77 -46.87
C LEU A 230 -48.20 12.10 -47.62
N GLU A 231 -48.86 12.28 -48.76
CA GLU A 231 -48.83 13.52 -49.54
C GLU A 231 -49.81 14.58 -49.00
N THR A 232 -50.90 14.16 -48.33
CA THR A 232 -51.97 15.08 -47.91
C THR A 232 -51.94 15.43 -46.42
N TYR A 233 -51.45 14.54 -45.56
CA TYR A 233 -51.36 14.80 -44.12
C TYR A 233 -50.16 15.70 -43.77
N LEU A 234 -50.39 16.63 -42.83
CA LEU A 234 -49.37 17.58 -42.37
C LEU A 234 -48.71 17.12 -41.07
N ALA A 235 -47.46 17.54 -40.85
CA ALA A 235 -46.69 17.19 -39.66
C ALA A 235 -47.41 17.51 -38.35
N GLN A 236 -48.07 18.67 -38.27
CA GLN A 236 -48.81 19.09 -37.08
C GLN A 236 -50.00 18.20 -36.71
N GLU A 237 -50.53 17.44 -37.67
CA GLU A 237 -51.69 16.57 -37.46
C GLU A 237 -51.29 15.21 -36.88
N VAL A 238 -50.01 14.85 -36.98
CA VAL A 238 -49.51 13.50 -36.67
C VAL A 238 -48.25 13.48 -35.78
N MET A 239 -47.62 14.62 -35.52
CA MET A 239 -46.41 14.70 -34.69
C MET A 239 -46.71 14.39 -33.22
N SER A 240 -45.72 13.81 -32.53
CA SER A 240 -45.80 13.62 -31.08
C SER A 240 -45.70 14.97 -30.36
N THR A 241 -46.72 15.34 -29.57
CA THR A 241 -46.77 16.56 -28.76
C THR A 241 -47.27 16.27 -27.33
N PRO A 242 -46.75 16.94 -26.29
CA PRO A 242 -45.65 17.91 -26.29
C PRO A 242 -44.26 17.23 -26.43
N ILE A 243 -43.28 17.96 -26.99
CA ILE A 243 -41.89 17.48 -27.05
C ILE A 243 -41.20 17.67 -25.69
N PHE A 244 -40.51 16.65 -25.21
CA PHE A 244 -39.73 16.72 -23.98
C PHE A 244 -38.36 17.36 -24.25
N THR A 245 -38.00 18.35 -23.43
CA THR A 245 -36.75 19.11 -23.56
C THR A 245 -35.84 18.98 -22.32
N VAL A 246 -34.53 19.14 -22.53
CA VAL A 246 -33.49 19.13 -21.50
C VAL A 246 -32.49 20.28 -21.74
N GLN A 247 -31.76 20.68 -20.70
CA GLN A 247 -30.71 21.71 -20.81
C GLN A 247 -29.35 21.07 -21.11
N SER A 248 -28.37 21.85 -21.58
CA SER A 248 -27.03 21.32 -21.92
C SER A 248 -26.20 20.85 -20.72
N GLU A 249 -26.53 21.35 -19.53
CA GLU A 249 -25.79 21.12 -18.29
C GLU A 249 -26.39 19.98 -17.44
N ASP A 250 -27.56 19.48 -17.81
CA ASP A 250 -28.23 18.38 -17.10
C ASP A 250 -27.31 17.12 -17.08
N SER A 251 -27.39 16.34 -16.00
CA SER A 251 -26.64 15.09 -15.89
C SER A 251 -27.18 14.04 -16.87
N LEU A 252 -26.29 13.21 -17.44
CA LEU A 252 -26.72 12.08 -18.27
C LEU A 252 -27.57 11.06 -17.49
N TRP A 253 -27.39 10.97 -16.16
CA TRP A 253 -28.23 10.17 -15.28
C TRP A 253 -29.68 10.70 -15.22
N ASP A 254 -29.85 12.02 -15.06
CA ASP A 254 -31.17 12.65 -14.98
C ASP A 254 -31.92 12.52 -16.30
N ILE A 255 -31.20 12.63 -17.42
CA ILE A 255 -31.75 12.36 -18.75
C ILE A 255 -32.19 10.91 -18.87
N GLN A 256 -31.35 9.96 -18.44
CA GLN A 256 -31.68 8.53 -18.48
C GLN A 256 -32.96 8.25 -17.69
N GLN A 257 -33.09 8.80 -16.48
CA GLN A 257 -34.31 8.64 -15.68
C GLN A 257 -35.53 9.23 -16.36
N LYS A 258 -35.43 10.42 -16.97
CA LYS A 258 -36.51 11.01 -17.77
C LYS A 258 -36.88 10.14 -18.98
N MET A 259 -35.90 9.63 -19.71
CA MET A 259 -36.13 8.73 -20.85
C MET A 259 -36.87 7.44 -20.42
N GLU A 260 -36.51 6.88 -19.27
CA GLU A 260 -37.14 5.68 -18.72
C GLU A 260 -38.54 5.95 -18.15
N GLN A 261 -38.70 7.06 -17.41
CA GLN A 261 -39.99 7.44 -16.81
C GLN A 261 -41.07 7.70 -17.86
N TYR A 262 -40.71 8.37 -18.96
CA TYR A 262 -41.66 8.75 -20.01
C TYR A 262 -41.68 7.76 -21.19
N LEU A 263 -40.89 6.68 -21.14
CA LEU A 263 -40.74 5.70 -22.22
C LEU A 263 -40.41 6.36 -23.57
N ILE A 264 -39.52 7.36 -23.54
CA ILE A 264 -39.07 8.12 -24.71
C ILE A 264 -37.58 7.88 -24.94
N HIS A 265 -37.18 7.78 -26.21
CA HIS A 265 -35.79 7.45 -26.57
C HIS A 265 -34.98 8.66 -27.05
N ARG A 266 -35.61 9.83 -27.15
CA ARG A 266 -35.06 11.04 -27.77
C ARG A 266 -35.57 12.27 -27.06
N LEU A 267 -34.66 13.19 -26.76
CA LEU A 267 -34.94 14.43 -26.07
C LEU A 267 -34.33 15.59 -26.85
N ALA A 268 -35.11 16.66 -27.05
CA ALA A 268 -34.60 17.88 -27.64
C ALA A 268 -33.80 18.66 -26.60
N VAL A 269 -32.59 19.08 -26.95
CA VAL A 269 -31.76 19.94 -26.09
C VAL A 269 -32.07 21.38 -26.44
N THR A 270 -32.46 22.15 -25.43
CA THR A 270 -32.82 23.56 -25.60
C THR A 270 -31.89 24.47 -24.80
N SER A 271 -31.74 25.72 -25.25
CA SER A 271 -31.11 26.78 -24.46
C SER A 271 -31.97 27.15 -23.25
N GLU A 272 -31.43 27.97 -22.34
CA GLU A 272 -32.21 28.61 -21.28
C GLU A 272 -33.39 29.43 -21.84
N GLN A 273 -33.30 29.87 -23.09
CA GLN A 273 -34.31 30.66 -23.81
C GLN A 273 -35.30 29.78 -24.60
N GLY A 274 -35.18 28.45 -24.53
CA GLY A 274 -36.07 27.49 -25.21
C GLY A 274 -35.76 27.24 -26.68
N GLU A 275 -34.62 27.71 -27.18
CA GLU A 275 -34.17 27.49 -28.55
C GLU A 275 -33.59 26.08 -28.72
N LEU A 276 -33.90 25.40 -29.82
CA LEU A 276 -33.34 24.08 -30.15
C LEU A 276 -31.83 24.18 -30.45
N ILE A 277 -30.99 23.69 -29.53
CA ILE A 277 -29.52 23.63 -29.69
C ILE A 277 -29.06 22.24 -30.15
N GLY A 278 -29.77 21.18 -29.74
CA GLY A 278 -29.30 19.83 -30.00
C GLY A 278 -30.38 18.76 -29.82
N ILE A 279 -29.98 17.52 -30.03
CA ILE A 279 -30.79 16.35 -29.70
C ILE A 279 -29.91 15.32 -28.99
N VAL A 280 -30.43 14.75 -27.91
CA VAL A 280 -29.82 13.60 -27.26
C VAL A 280 -30.68 12.38 -27.54
N THR A 281 -30.02 11.34 -28.03
CA THR A 281 -30.64 10.04 -28.26
C THR A 281 -30.15 9.05 -27.22
N ARG A 282 -30.94 8.01 -26.97
CA ARG A 282 -30.54 6.88 -26.12
C ARG A 282 -29.22 6.24 -26.59
N THR A 283 -28.94 6.26 -27.90
CA THR A 283 -27.68 5.79 -28.48
C THR A 283 -26.49 6.71 -28.14
N SER A 284 -26.71 8.02 -28.09
CA SER A 284 -25.70 9.00 -27.67
C SER A 284 -25.25 8.75 -26.22
N LEU A 285 -26.18 8.36 -25.33
CA LEU A 285 -25.86 7.97 -23.95
C LEU A 285 -24.97 6.70 -23.89
N LEU A 286 -25.19 5.75 -24.81
CA LEU A 286 -24.43 4.48 -24.85
C LEU A 286 -23.00 4.65 -25.39
N GLN A 287 -22.72 5.68 -26.20
CA GLN A 287 -21.35 5.96 -26.67
C GLN A 287 -20.39 6.31 -25.53
N VAL A 288 -20.90 6.82 -24.40
CA VAL A 288 -20.12 7.10 -23.19
C VAL A 288 -19.53 5.83 -22.57
N LEU A 289 -20.17 4.68 -22.80
CA LEU A 289 -19.78 3.38 -22.25
C LEU A 289 -18.80 2.63 -23.16
N ASN A 290 -18.22 3.29 -24.16
CA ASN A 290 -17.30 2.66 -25.11
C ASN A 290 -15.99 2.21 -24.39
N PRO A 291 -15.64 0.91 -24.41
CA PRO A 291 -14.43 0.38 -23.77
C PRO A 291 -13.13 1.04 -24.26
N LEU A 292 -13.09 1.50 -25.52
CA LEU A 292 -11.91 2.18 -26.08
C LEU A 292 -11.65 3.54 -25.43
N GLU A 293 -12.70 4.27 -25.05
CA GLU A 293 -12.58 5.56 -24.38
C GLU A 293 -12.16 5.38 -22.91
N LEU A 294 -12.71 4.36 -22.24
CA LEU A 294 -12.35 3.98 -20.87
C LEU A 294 -10.90 3.50 -20.78
N HIS A 295 -10.44 2.68 -21.72
CA HIS A 295 -9.05 2.21 -21.77
C HIS A 295 -8.06 3.35 -21.99
N LYS A 296 -8.40 4.29 -22.89
CA LYS A 296 -7.59 5.49 -23.16
C LYS A 296 -7.50 6.42 -21.96
N GLN A 297 -8.57 6.53 -21.15
CA GLN A 297 -8.54 7.30 -19.91
C GLN A 297 -7.81 6.58 -18.78
N ALA A 298 -7.96 5.26 -18.66
CA ALA A 298 -7.19 4.46 -17.70
C ALA A 298 -5.68 4.60 -17.96
N GLU A 299 -5.24 4.57 -19.23
CA GLU A 299 -3.83 4.74 -19.62
C GLU A 299 -3.30 6.15 -19.26
N VAL A 300 -4.13 7.20 -19.39
CA VAL A 300 -3.78 8.57 -19.00
C VAL A 300 -3.69 8.70 -17.48
N LEU A 301 -4.63 8.07 -16.75
CA LEU A 301 -4.62 8.07 -15.29
C LEU A 301 -3.39 7.33 -14.75
N GLU A 302 -3.07 6.18 -15.33
CA GLU A 302 -1.92 5.35 -14.97
C GLU A 302 -0.60 6.12 -15.19
N LYS A 303 -0.44 6.80 -16.33
CA LYS A 303 0.71 7.69 -16.59
C LYS A 303 0.82 8.80 -15.56
N LYS A 304 -0.30 9.37 -15.12
CA LYS A 304 -0.32 10.46 -14.14
C LYS A 304 -0.04 9.98 -12.71
N VAL A 305 -0.51 8.78 -12.36
CA VAL A 305 -0.19 8.13 -11.08
C VAL A 305 1.31 7.84 -11.00
N VAL A 306 1.90 7.23 -12.04
CA VAL A 306 3.34 6.96 -12.11
C VAL A 306 4.15 8.26 -12.02
N GLN A 307 3.71 9.32 -12.70
CA GLN A 307 4.36 10.64 -12.60
C GLN A 307 4.31 11.19 -11.17
N LEU A 308 3.14 11.21 -10.53
CA LEU A 308 2.98 11.72 -9.17
C LEU A 308 3.74 10.89 -8.13
N GLU A 309 3.81 9.58 -8.31
CA GLU A 309 4.63 8.70 -7.46
C GLU A 309 6.12 9.03 -7.60
N SER A 310 6.59 9.30 -8.82
CA SER A 310 7.98 9.71 -9.05
C SER A 310 8.30 11.07 -8.41
N GLU A 311 7.41 12.07 -8.55
CA GLU A 311 7.57 13.39 -7.95
C GLU A 311 7.54 13.30 -6.41
N LYS A 312 6.63 12.51 -5.85
CA LYS A 312 6.56 12.25 -4.41
C LYS A 312 7.83 11.55 -3.90
N MET A 313 8.34 10.56 -4.62
CA MET A 313 9.56 9.84 -4.22
C MET A 313 10.78 10.76 -4.25
N GLN A 314 10.91 11.64 -5.27
CA GLN A 314 11.96 12.66 -5.33
C GLN A 314 11.86 13.67 -4.18
N LEU A 315 10.65 14.11 -3.86
CA LEU A 315 10.42 15.09 -2.79
C LEU A 315 10.68 14.48 -1.41
N LEU A 316 10.31 13.20 -1.21
CA LEU A 316 10.62 12.44 0.01
C LEU A 316 12.13 12.22 0.19
N THR A 317 12.83 11.83 -0.87
CA THR A 317 14.29 11.64 -0.81
C THR A 317 15.02 12.96 -0.56
N SER A 318 14.62 14.05 -1.22
CA SER A 318 15.15 15.38 -0.95
C SER A 318 14.91 15.82 0.50
N ARG A 319 13.70 15.61 1.03
CA ARG A 319 13.40 15.98 2.43
C ARG A 319 14.09 15.11 3.46
N ASN A 320 14.25 13.83 3.21
CA ASN A 320 15.02 12.95 4.10
C ASN A 320 16.49 13.36 4.13
N LEU A 321 17.09 13.68 2.98
CA LEU A 321 18.48 14.13 2.93
C LEU A 321 18.67 15.45 3.69
N GLU A 322 17.76 16.42 3.54
CA GLU A 322 17.83 17.67 4.31
C GLU A 322 17.63 17.45 5.82
N LEU A 323 16.73 16.54 6.21
CA LEU A 323 16.51 16.19 7.61
C LEU A 323 17.72 15.49 8.22
N GLU A 324 18.33 14.55 7.50
CA GLU A 324 19.56 13.87 7.94
C GLU A 324 20.70 14.87 8.13
N GLN A 325 20.91 15.78 7.17
CA GLN A 325 21.91 16.85 7.29
C GLN A 325 21.65 17.76 8.50
N GLN A 326 20.39 18.12 8.77
CA GLN A 326 20.04 18.94 9.93
C GLN A 326 20.25 18.20 11.26
N VAL A 327 19.91 16.91 11.32
CA VAL A 327 20.12 16.08 12.51
C VAL A 327 21.61 15.89 12.77
N GLU A 328 22.41 15.61 11.74
CA GLU A 328 23.85 15.44 11.86
C GLU A 328 24.54 16.75 12.30
N ALA A 329 24.18 17.88 11.69
CA ALA A 329 24.70 19.19 12.10
C ALA A 329 24.34 19.53 13.56
N ARG A 330 23.10 19.25 13.98
CA ARG A 330 22.63 19.56 15.34
C ARG A 330 23.25 18.63 16.40
N THR A 331 23.42 17.35 16.07
CA THR A 331 24.07 16.37 16.96
C THR A 331 25.56 16.68 17.12
N PHE A 332 26.26 17.06 16.04
CA PHE A 332 27.64 17.51 16.11
C PHE A 332 27.79 18.75 17.02
N ALA A 333 26.96 19.77 16.83
CA ALA A 333 26.98 20.99 17.64
C ALA A 333 26.69 20.71 19.13
N LEU A 334 25.73 19.82 19.43
CA LEU A 334 25.44 19.40 20.80
C LEU A 334 26.61 18.65 21.44
N GLN A 335 27.27 17.76 20.70
CA GLN A 335 28.43 17.02 21.20
C GLN A 335 29.62 17.94 21.49
N GLU A 336 29.89 18.94 20.66
CA GLU A 336 30.92 19.94 20.94
C GLU A 336 30.58 20.77 22.19
N LYS A 337 29.34 21.20 22.34
CA LYS A 337 28.89 21.96 23.53
C LYS A 337 29.06 21.15 24.81
N VAL A 338 28.63 19.88 24.82
CA VAL A 338 28.78 18.99 25.98
C VAL A 338 30.25 18.73 26.31
N LYS A 339 31.12 18.52 25.32
CA LYS A 339 32.56 18.36 25.54
C LYS A 339 33.18 19.61 26.19
N ARG A 340 32.80 20.81 25.74
CA ARG A 340 33.27 22.09 26.28
C ARG A 340 32.82 22.31 27.72
N GLU A 341 31.53 22.07 28.02
CA GLU A 341 31.00 22.18 29.39
C GLU A 341 31.66 21.19 30.35
N LYS A 342 31.96 19.97 29.88
CA LYS A 342 32.67 18.96 30.69
C LYS A 342 34.11 19.37 31.00
N LEU A 343 34.86 19.86 30.02
CA LEU A 343 36.21 20.38 30.21
C LEU A 343 36.23 21.55 31.20
N LEU A 344 35.25 22.44 31.12
CA LEU A 344 35.07 23.56 32.05
C LEU A 344 34.80 23.10 33.48
N ALA A 345 33.91 22.13 33.66
CA ALA A 345 33.60 21.57 34.96
C ALA A 345 34.82 20.87 35.58
N GLU A 346 35.58 20.11 34.79
CA GLU A 346 36.83 19.46 35.22
C GLU A 346 37.88 20.49 35.66
N LEU A 347 38.09 21.56 34.87
CA LEU A 347 39.02 22.64 35.21
C LEU A 347 38.62 23.38 36.49
N SER A 348 37.35 23.75 36.62
CA SER A 348 36.81 24.41 37.82
C SER A 348 36.95 23.54 39.07
N THR A 349 36.81 22.22 38.93
CA THR A 349 36.98 21.26 40.04
C THR A 349 38.45 21.15 40.45
N GLN A 350 39.38 21.06 39.50
CA GLN A 350 40.82 20.99 39.78
C GLN A 350 41.35 22.28 40.41
N ILE A 351 40.92 23.44 39.91
CA ILE A 351 41.27 24.76 40.47
C ILE A 351 40.81 24.86 41.94
N ARG A 352 39.61 24.36 42.27
CA ARG A 352 39.07 24.37 43.64
C ARG A 352 39.67 23.31 44.56
N ALA A 353 40.21 22.21 44.01
CA ALA A 353 40.78 21.12 44.81
C ALA A 353 42.20 21.41 45.33
N SER A 354 42.93 22.34 44.70
CA SER A 354 44.27 22.72 45.15
C SER A 354 44.19 23.64 46.37
N LEU A 355 45.03 23.37 47.38
CA LEU A 355 45.14 24.18 48.60
C LEU A 355 46.31 25.18 48.53
N SER A 356 47.10 25.13 47.45
CA SER A 356 48.25 26.00 47.25
C SER A 356 47.91 27.10 46.25
N LEU A 357 48.04 28.35 46.70
CA LEU A 357 47.83 29.54 45.86
C LEU A 357 48.66 29.49 44.58
N GLN A 358 49.95 29.20 44.69
CA GLN A 358 50.85 29.19 43.53
C GLN A 358 50.47 28.10 42.53
N THR A 359 50.12 26.90 43.04
CA THR A 359 49.70 25.78 42.20
C THR A 359 48.42 26.09 41.44
N ILE A 360 47.47 26.81 42.06
CA ILE A 360 46.25 27.26 41.37
C ILE A 360 46.61 28.22 40.24
N LEU A 361 47.43 29.24 40.53
CA LEU A 361 47.78 30.27 39.57
C LEU A 361 48.53 29.68 38.36
N ASP A 362 49.55 28.84 38.60
CA ASP A 362 50.37 28.21 37.56
C ASP A 362 49.55 27.23 36.70
N THR A 363 48.72 26.39 37.34
CA THR A 363 47.84 25.46 36.61
C THR A 363 46.83 26.22 35.76
N THR A 364 46.30 27.34 36.27
CA THR A 364 45.31 28.15 35.54
C THR A 364 45.92 28.77 34.28
N VAL A 365 47.08 29.40 34.38
CA VAL A 365 47.72 30.02 33.21
C VAL A 365 48.13 29.00 32.16
N GLU A 366 48.62 27.82 32.57
CA GLU A 366 48.98 26.74 31.64
C GLU A 366 47.76 26.19 30.89
N ARG A 367 46.68 25.91 31.62
CA ARG A 367 45.48 25.31 31.03
C ARG A 367 44.70 26.28 30.18
N VAL A 368 44.57 27.54 30.59
CA VAL A 368 43.92 28.58 29.78
C VAL A 368 44.68 28.79 28.48
N ARG A 369 46.03 28.75 28.53
CA ARG A 369 46.86 28.88 27.32
C ARG A 369 46.64 27.72 26.35
N GLN A 370 46.61 26.48 26.85
CA GLN A 370 46.33 25.29 26.05
C GLN A 370 44.91 25.31 25.46
N LEU A 371 43.91 25.74 26.25
CA LEU A 371 42.50 25.74 25.84
C LEU A 371 42.19 26.79 24.77
N LEU A 372 42.76 27.98 24.90
CA LEU A 372 42.58 29.07 23.93
C LEU A 372 43.60 29.06 22.79
N ASN A 373 44.55 28.11 22.83
CA ASN A 373 45.67 27.97 21.92
C ASN A 373 46.32 29.32 21.58
N CYS A 374 46.67 30.07 22.63
CA CYS A 374 47.23 31.41 22.51
C CYS A 374 48.70 31.41 22.94
N ASP A 375 49.46 32.40 22.49
CA ASP A 375 50.90 32.47 22.69
C ASP A 375 51.29 32.63 24.18
N ARG A 376 50.49 33.39 24.95
CA ARG A 376 50.78 33.68 26.35
C ARG A 376 49.54 33.97 27.18
N VAL A 377 49.54 33.41 28.38
CA VAL A 377 48.60 33.74 29.46
C VAL A 377 49.40 34.08 30.71
N ASN A 378 49.06 35.18 31.36
CA ASN A 378 49.62 35.52 32.66
C ASN A 378 48.57 36.08 33.61
N ILE A 379 48.86 35.94 34.90
CA ILE A 379 48.06 36.54 35.98
C ILE A 379 48.88 37.68 36.57
N ILE A 380 48.27 38.86 36.56
CA ILE A 380 48.84 40.10 37.07
C ILE A 380 48.19 40.39 38.41
N LYS A 381 48.98 40.48 39.48
CA LYS A 381 48.51 40.86 40.82
C LYS A 381 48.78 42.35 41.05
N LEU A 382 47.79 43.04 41.61
CA LEU A 382 47.94 44.42 42.08
C LEU A 382 48.52 44.43 43.51
N GLU A 383 49.64 45.12 43.72
CA GLU A 383 50.17 45.38 45.05
C GLU A 383 49.76 46.76 45.60
N VAL A 384 49.78 46.90 46.92
CA VAL A 384 49.32 48.08 47.67
C VAL A 384 50.09 49.36 47.30
N ASP A 385 51.33 49.24 46.84
CA ASP A 385 52.19 50.36 46.42
C ASP A 385 51.91 50.83 44.97
N GLY A 386 50.86 50.29 44.31
CA GLY A 386 50.49 50.62 42.93
C GLY A 386 51.31 49.91 41.86
N LYS A 387 52.20 49.00 42.25
CA LYS A 387 52.99 48.16 41.34
C LYS A 387 52.20 46.91 40.96
N ASN A 388 52.14 46.60 39.66
CA ASN A 388 51.53 45.36 39.18
C ASN A 388 52.61 44.33 38.93
N ILE A 389 52.49 43.13 39.49
CA ILE A 389 53.49 42.06 39.34
C ILE A 389 52.85 40.86 38.67
N ILE A 390 53.55 40.27 37.70
CA ILE A 390 53.12 39.00 37.10
C ILE A 390 53.47 37.87 38.07
N VAL A 391 52.44 37.21 38.61
CA VAL A 391 52.55 36.17 39.66
C VAL A 391 52.48 34.74 39.11
N ALA A 392 51.95 34.58 37.91
CA ALA A 392 51.98 33.32 37.17
C ALA A 392 51.98 33.60 35.66
N GLU A 393 52.67 32.77 34.90
CA GLU A 393 52.79 32.90 33.45
C GLU A 393 52.91 31.51 32.80
N SER A 394 52.23 31.34 31.67
CA SER A 394 52.50 30.30 30.70
C SER A 394 52.67 30.96 29.33
N THR A 395 53.73 30.61 28.60
CA THR A 395 54.08 31.24 27.32
C THR A 395 54.89 30.28 26.46
N ASP A 396 54.69 30.31 25.14
CA ASP A 396 55.58 29.65 24.16
C ASP A 396 56.68 30.59 23.63
N SER A 397 56.59 31.89 23.96
CA SER A 397 57.62 32.89 23.62
C SER A 397 58.92 32.70 24.40
N GLU A 398 60.06 32.96 23.76
CA GLU A 398 61.41 32.86 24.35
C GLU A 398 61.66 33.84 25.52
N ILE A 399 60.80 34.86 25.70
CA ILE A 399 60.97 35.90 26.72
C ILE A 399 59.89 35.75 27.80
N SER A 400 60.26 35.23 28.97
CA SER A 400 59.38 35.19 30.15
C SER A 400 59.22 36.58 30.79
N THR A 401 58.01 36.90 31.22
CA THR A 401 57.66 38.12 31.97
C THR A 401 57.29 37.87 33.43
N LEU A 402 57.37 36.62 33.90
CA LEU A 402 57.15 36.25 35.29
C LEU A 402 58.03 37.09 36.24
N GLY A 403 57.41 37.66 37.28
CA GLY A 403 58.08 38.49 38.28
C GLY A 403 58.45 39.90 37.82
N GLN A 404 58.17 40.28 36.56
CA GLN A 404 58.36 41.65 36.11
C GLN A 404 57.26 42.57 36.65
N ILE A 405 57.64 43.82 36.92
CA ILE A 405 56.71 44.89 37.29
C ILE A 405 56.15 45.50 36.01
N VAL A 406 54.82 45.49 35.90
CA VAL A 406 54.07 46.05 34.78
C VAL A 406 53.51 47.41 35.18
N ASP A 407 54.31 48.46 35.02
CA ASP A 407 53.85 49.84 35.23
C ASP A 407 53.04 50.31 34.00
N GLY A 408 51.85 50.90 34.21
CA GLY A 408 51.05 51.49 33.11
C GLY A 408 49.67 50.93 32.86
N ILE A 409 49.21 49.94 33.64
CA ILE A 409 47.81 49.53 33.61
C ILE A 409 47.02 50.57 34.40
N ASP A 410 46.42 51.54 33.71
CA ASP A 410 45.53 52.51 34.32
C ASP A 410 44.22 51.80 34.73
N THR A 411 44.13 51.45 36.01
CA THR A 411 42.97 50.76 36.59
C THR A 411 41.67 51.58 36.43
N ASN A 412 41.77 52.90 36.30
CA ASN A 412 40.61 53.76 36.04
C ASN A 412 40.14 53.70 34.58
N GLN A 413 41.01 53.42 33.60
CA GLN A 413 40.59 53.25 32.20
C GLN A 413 39.83 51.94 31.97
N ILE A 414 40.20 50.86 32.67
CA ILE A 414 39.54 49.55 32.56
C ILE A 414 38.14 49.58 33.22
N ARG A 415 37.93 50.47 34.21
CA ARG A 415 36.61 50.76 34.79
C ARG A 415 35.67 51.54 33.87
N VAL A 416 36.19 52.26 32.87
CA VAL A 416 35.40 53.22 32.07
C VAL A 416 35.27 52.80 30.60
N GLY A 417 36.03 51.79 30.14
CA GLY A 417 36.15 51.42 28.73
C GLY A 417 35.53 50.06 28.35
N CYS A 418 34.24 49.87 28.57
CA CYS A 418 33.41 48.92 27.80
C CYS A 418 31.98 49.45 27.76
N VAL A 419 31.65 50.13 26.67
CA VAL A 419 30.27 50.50 26.35
C VAL A 419 29.68 49.28 25.64
N ASP A 420 28.54 48.78 26.14
CA ASP A 420 27.69 47.70 25.59
C ASP A 420 27.75 46.30 26.22
N CYS A 421 27.83 46.19 27.56
CA CYS A 421 27.31 44.98 28.24
C CYS A 421 26.71 45.31 29.63
N ASP A 422 25.44 44.94 29.82
CA ASP A 422 24.58 45.25 31.00
C ASP A 422 24.88 44.38 32.24
N THR A 423 26.11 43.92 32.44
CA THR A 423 26.49 43.12 33.61
C THR A 423 27.79 43.61 34.22
N ASP A 424 27.76 43.89 35.52
CA ASP A 424 28.77 44.55 36.38
C ASP A 424 30.15 43.85 36.50
N CYS A 425 30.77 43.41 35.40
CA CYS A 425 32.14 42.92 35.40
C CYS A 425 32.85 43.18 34.05
N TYR A 426 33.35 44.40 33.89
CA TYR A 426 33.94 44.90 32.64
C TYR A 426 35.25 44.18 32.25
N CYS A 427 35.19 43.38 31.18
CA CYS A 427 36.33 42.75 30.51
C CYS A 427 36.86 43.69 29.41
N TYR A 428 38.18 43.83 29.28
CA TYR A 428 38.78 44.65 28.22
C TYR A 428 39.36 43.76 27.13
N SER A 429 38.77 43.78 25.93
CA SER A 429 39.22 43.00 24.77
C SER A 429 39.68 43.90 23.62
N VAL A 430 40.86 43.63 23.07
CA VAL A 430 41.42 44.29 21.90
C VAL A 430 41.88 43.23 20.90
N GLY A 431 41.25 43.20 19.73
CA GLY A 431 41.61 42.25 18.68
C GLY A 431 42.81 42.66 17.82
N ASN A 432 43.11 43.96 17.75
CA ASN A 432 44.30 44.49 17.08
C ASN A 432 44.74 45.81 17.74
N ILE A 433 45.92 45.80 18.39
CA ILE A 433 46.45 46.98 19.09
C ILE A 433 46.85 48.13 18.15
N HIS A 434 47.01 47.88 16.85
CA HIS A 434 47.36 48.92 15.87
C HIS A 434 46.13 49.61 15.27
N ALA A 435 44.93 49.05 15.45
CA ALA A 435 43.68 49.58 14.92
C ALA A 435 42.95 50.54 15.89
N ILE A 436 43.37 50.61 17.15
CA ILE A 436 42.71 51.36 18.22
C ILE A 436 43.59 52.52 18.69
N THR A 437 42.99 53.69 18.91
CA THR A 437 43.70 54.85 19.48
C THR A 437 43.93 54.64 20.97
N MET A 438 45.20 54.52 21.39
CA MET A 438 45.60 54.36 22.79
C MET A 438 46.74 55.31 23.16
N SER A 439 47.07 55.42 24.46
CA SER A 439 48.17 56.30 24.90
C SER A 439 49.52 55.82 24.36
N ALA A 440 50.40 56.76 23.97
CA ALA A 440 51.72 56.45 23.41
C ALA A 440 52.58 55.58 24.34
N TYR A 441 52.38 55.72 25.65
CA TYR A 441 53.03 54.90 26.66
C TYR A 441 52.56 53.43 26.63
N ARG A 442 51.23 53.20 26.58
CA ARG A 442 50.64 51.85 26.52
C ARG A 442 50.99 51.15 25.21
N GLN A 443 50.98 51.87 24.10
CA GLN A 443 51.36 51.33 22.79
C GLN A 443 52.83 50.88 22.76
N ASN A 444 53.73 51.63 23.40
CA ASN A 444 55.15 51.30 23.49
C ASN A 444 55.39 50.02 24.33
N ILE A 445 54.67 49.86 25.44
CA ILE A 445 54.75 48.64 26.28
C ILE A 445 54.26 47.41 25.51
N LEU A 446 53.08 47.47 24.88
CA LEU A 446 52.54 46.35 24.11
C LEU A 446 53.43 45.99 22.91
N THR A 447 54.01 46.99 22.24
CA THR A 447 54.97 46.77 21.14
C THR A 447 56.29 46.17 21.63
N LYS A 448 56.79 46.59 22.80
CA LYS A 448 58.01 46.05 23.42
C LYS A 448 57.90 44.54 23.69
N PHE A 449 56.71 44.08 24.08
CA PHE A 449 56.43 42.66 24.31
C PHE A 449 55.88 41.93 23.07
N LYS A 450 55.89 42.59 21.89
CA LYS A 450 55.34 42.06 20.64
C LYS A 450 53.91 41.54 20.79
N ILE A 451 53.02 42.27 21.47
CA ILE A 451 51.61 41.87 21.64
C ILE A 451 50.79 42.47 20.50
N CYS A 452 50.04 41.67 19.75
CA CYS A 452 49.15 42.10 18.66
C CYS A 452 47.67 42.14 19.08
N ALA A 453 47.23 41.18 19.91
CA ALA A 453 45.88 41.11 20.47
C ALA A 453 45.94 40.80 21.97
N GLN A 454 44.96 41.29 22.74
CA GLN A 454 44.91 41.14 24.19
C GLN A 454 43.48 41.05 24.71
N ILE A 455 43.22 40.11 25.63
CA ILE A 455 42.09 40.16 26.56
C ILE A 455 42.62 40.35 27.98
N LEU A 456 41.99 41.24 28.72
CA LEU A 456 42.23 41.46 30.14
C LEU A 456 40.91 41.30 30.91
N VAL A 457 40.84 40.26 31.74
CA VAL A 457 39.68 39.97 32.58
C VAL A 457 40.00 40.28 34.04
N PRO A 458 39.17 41.08 34.74
CA PRO A 458 39.39 41.36 36.15
C PRO A 458 39.15 40.11 37.01
N ILE A 459 40.02 39.92 38.00
CA ILE A 459 39.85 38.95 39.08
C ILE A 459 39.42 39.77 40.29
N LEU A 460 38.15 39.68 40.66
CA LEU A 460 37.57 40.43 41.77
C LEU A 460 37.56 39.57 43.03
N TYR A 461 38.31 39.98 44.04
CA TYR A 461 38.29 39.39 45.35
C TYR A 461 37.42 40.26 46.26
N THR A 462 36.28 39.74 46.72
CA THR A 462 35.32 40.48 47.57
C THR A 462 34.98 41.87 47.02
N ASP A 463 34.63 41.93 45.73
CA ASP A 463 34.34 43.16 44.96
C ASP A 463 35.48 44.18 44.84
N GLU A 464 36.66 43.86 45.38
CA GLU A 464 37.90 44.58 45.15
C GLU A 464 38.71 43.92 44.03
N LEU A 465 39.30 44.73 43.16
CA LEU A 465 40.14 44.23 42.08
C LEU A 465 41.45 43.69 42.66
N TRP A 466 41.60 42.36 42.66
CA TRP A 466 42.81 41.68 43.13
C TRP A 466 43.92 41.65 42.07
N GLY A 467 43.50 41.51 40.82
CA GLY A 467 44.41 41.30 39.71
C GLY A 467 43.67 41.14 38.40
N PHE A 468 44.42 40.79 37.36
CA PHE A 468 43.90 40.52 36.04
C PHE A 468 44.38 39.19 35.52
N LEU A 469 43.47 38.45 34.88
CA LEU A 469 43.82 37.36 33.97
C LEU A 469 44.04 37.97 32.59
N ASN A 470 45.24 37.84 32.08
CA ASN A 470 45.68 38.48 30.86
C ASN A 470 46.06 37.43 29.83
N VAL A 471 45.40 37.48 28.67
CA VAL A 471 45.62 36.59 27.53
C VAL A 471 46.10 37.42 26.37
N THR A 472 47.23 37.05 25.76
CA THR A 472 47.87 37.82 24.70
C THR A 472 48.28 36.94 23.53
N GLU A 473 48.15 37.51 22.32
CA GLU A 473 48.62 36.93 21.06
C GLU A 473 49.66 37.85 20.44
N SER A 474 50.78 37.31 19.97
CA SER A 474 51.94 38.11 19.56
C SER A 474 52.05 38.32 18.05
N GLU A 475 51.64 37.35 17.24
CA GLU A 475 51.94 37.35 15.79
C GLU A 475 50.78 37.81 14.90
N LYS A 476 49.53 37.70 15.36
CA LYS A 476 48.33 37.96 14.56
C LYS A 476 47.28 38.75 15.33
N ALA A 477 46.52 39.56 14.60
CA ALA A 477 45.26 40.09 15.11
C ALA A 477 44.28 38.94 15.34
N ARG A 478 43.50 39.01 16.42
CA ARG A 478 42.55 37.97 16.81
C ARG A 478 41.19 38.59 17.12
N GLU A 479 40.16 38.13 16.42
CA GLU A 479 38.79 38.45 16.82
C GLU A 479 38.37 37.51 17.95
N TRP A 480 38.27 38.08 19.15
CA TRP A 480 37.86 37.38 20.35
C TRP A 480 36.38 37.02 20.27
N GLN A 481 36.08 35.72 20.36
CA GLN A 481 34.70 35.24 20.28
C GLN A 481 33.98 35.49 21.62
N ALA A 482 32.68 35.75 21.58
CA ALA A 482 31.87 35.98 22.79
C ALA A 482 32.02 34.84 23.81
N GLU A 483 32.09 33.61 23.31
CA GLU A 483 32.22 32.40 24.12
C GLU A 483 33.60 32.28 24.80
N GLU A 484 34.66 32.87 24.22
CA GLU A 484 36.00 32.93 24.84
C GLU A 484 36.03 33.94 25.98
N ILE A 485 35.29 35.05 25.81
CA ILE A 485 35.14 36.09 26.82
C ILE A 485 34.34 35.56 28.01
N GLU A 486 33.18 34.94 27.75
CA GLU A 486 32.34 34.31 28.80
C GLU A 486 33.10 33.23 29.57
N LEU A 487 33.88 32.42 28.84
CA LEU A 487 34.77 31.40 29.41
C LEU A 487 35.79 32.01 30.38
N LEU A 488 36.50 33.05 29.95
CA LEU A 488 37.52 33.71 30.78
C LEU A 488 36.92 34.45 31.98
N GLN A 489 35.72 35.04 31.83
CA GLN A 489 34.96 35.63 32.94
C GLN A 489 34.51 34.58 33.95
N SER A 490 33.97 33.45 33.49
CA SER A 490 33.59 32.34 34.36
C SER A 490 34.80 31.79 35.12
N LEU A 491 35.95 31.64 34.44
CA LEU A 491 37.20 31.22 35.07
C LEU A 491 37.75 32.26 36.04
N SER A 492 37.61 33.57 35.79
CA SER A 492 38.06 34.61 36.73
C SER A 492 37.23 34.61 38.02
N VAL A 493 35.92 34.32 37.93
CA VAL A 493 35.05 34.12 39.10
C VAL A 493 35.47 32.86 39.88
N HIS A 494 35.72 31.75 39.19
CA HIS A 494 36.20 30.54 39.85
C HIS A 494 37.58 30.71 40.50
N LEU A 495 38.47 31.47 39.86
CA LEU A 495 39.78 31.81 40.39
C LEU A 495 39.64 32.72 41.62
N ALA A 496 38.77 33.73 41.59
CA ALA A 496 38.46 34.57 42.74
C ALA A 496 37.94 33.76 43.93
N ILE A 497 37.03 32.80 43.68
CA ILE A 497 36.53 31.87 44.70
C ILE A 497 37.67 31.00 45.26
N ALA A 498 38.56 30.49 44.41
CA ALA A 498 39.69 29.67 44.85
C ALA A 498 40.73 30.49 45.66
N LEU A 499 41.01 31.72 45.24
CA LEU A 499 41.84 32.69 45.99
C LEU A 499 41.21 33.00 47.36
N HIS A 500 39.89 33.16 47.39
CA HIS A 500 39.12 33.31 48.62
C HIS A 500 39.24 32.08 49.50
N GLN A 501 39.11 30.88 48.94
CA GLN A 501 39.23 29.62 49.68
C GLN A 501 40.62 29.43 50.27
N VAL A 502 41.70 29.74 49.54
CA VAL A 502 43.07 29.61 50.07
C VAL A 502 43.35 30.67 51.15
N ASN A 503 42.93 31.92 50.95
CA ASN A 503 43.11 32.98 51.95
C ASN A 503 42.26 32.73 53.21
N ILE A 504 41.02 32.26 53.03
CA ILE A 504 40.16 31.80 54.12
C ILE A 504 40.74 30.57 54.79
N ASN A 505 41.26 29.57 54.07
CA ASN A 505 41.88 28.40 54.67
C ASN A 505 43.13 28.77 55.46
N GLN A 506 43.98 29.67 54.97
CA GLN A 506 45.14 30.17 55.70
C GLN A 506 44.71 30.91 56.98
N LYS A 507 43.74 31.83 56.88
CA LYS A 507 43.15 32.54 58.03
C LYS A 507 42.38 31.63 58.97
N LEU A 508 41.76 30.56 58.45
CA LEU A 508 41.08 29.51 59.20
C LEU A 508 42.07 28.52 59.79
N GLN A 509 43.28 28.35 59.26
CA GLN A 509 44.35 27.56 59.87
C GLN A 509 44.90 28.32 61.09
N ASP A 510 45.10 29.62 60.91
CA ASP A 510 45.54 30.53 61.97
C ASP A 510 44.45 30.68 63.05
N ARG A 511 43.18 30.81 62.65
CA ARG A 511 42.03 30.78 63.57
C ARG A 511 41.65 29.38 64.02
N LEU A 512 41.98 28.30 63.32
CA LEU A 512 41.75 26.90 63.76
C LEU A 512 42.59 26.72 65.00
N ASN A 513 43.87 27.09 64.97
CA ASN A 513 44.74 26.95 66.12
C ASN A 513 44.20 27.67 67.39
N GLU A 514 43.45 28.77 67.23
CA GLU A 514 42.82 29.50 68.35
C GLU A 514 41.37 29.09 68.65
N CYS A 515 40.58 28.64 67.67
CA CYS A 515 39.14 28.36 67.77
C CYS A 515 38.81 26.85 67.75
N GLN A 516 39.81 25.98 67.51
CA GLN A 516 39.74 24.51 67.61
C GLN A 516 39.43 24.01 69.00
N LEU A 517 39.56 24.83 70.03
CA LEU A 517 39.32 24.34 71.37
C LEU A 517 37.88 24.50 71.87
N ALA A 518 37.07 25.43 71.36
CA ALA A 518 35.78 25.66 72.02
C ALA A 518 34.63 26.13 71.13
N GLU A 519 34.85 27.03 70.19
CA GLU A 519 33.74 27.74 69.55
C GLU A 519 33.29 27.10 68.23
N MET A 520 34.17 26.38 67.52
CA MET A 520 33.83 25.81 66.22
C MET A 520 32.70 24.78 66.26
N ARG A 521 32.50 24.04 67.36
CA ARG A 521 31.39 23.07 67.42
C ARG A 521 30.02 23.74 67.52
N VAL A 522 29.91 24.84 68.25
CA VAL A 522 28.61 25.47 68.53
C VAL A 522 28.24 26.47 67.43
N ARG A 523 29.20 27.29 66.97
CA ARG A 523 28.95 28.25 65.87
C ARG A 523 28.69 27.58 64.53
N GLN A 524 29.34 26.44 64.24
CA GLN A 524 29.11 25.74 62.97
C GLN A 524 27.67 25.20 62.89
N SER A 525 27.11 24.70 63.99
CA SER A 525 25.72 24.23 64.03
C SER A 525 24.69 25.38 63.93
N GLU A 526 24.92 26.49 64.63
CA GLU A 526 24.00 27.65 64.60
C GLU A 526 24.07 28.46 63.30
N ALA A 527 25.26 28.66 62.73
CA ALA A 527 25.43 29.37 61.47
C ALA A 527 24.92 28.54 60.28
N GLN A 528 25.10 27.21 60.31
CA GLN A 528 24.56 26.32 59.29
C GLN A 528 23.02 26.33 59.32
N SER A 529 22.41 26.28 60.51
CA SER A 529 20.95 26.40 60.66
C SER A 529 20.41 27.77 60.24
N ARG A 530 21.10 28.87 60.58
CA ARG A 530 20.70 30.24 60.19
C ARG A 530 20.87 30.50 58.69
N ALA A 531 21.93 29.97 58.08
CA ALA A 531 22.13 30.04 56.62
C ALA A 531 21.09 29.21 55.87
N ILE A 532 20.72 28.04 56.40
CA ILE A 532 19.62 27.23 55.87
C ILE A 532 18.30 28.00 55.96
N LEU A 533 17.96 28.59 57.12
CA LEU A 533 16.72 29.36 57.30
C LEU A 533 16.69 30.64 56.44
N ALA A 534 17.82 31.34 56.28
CA ALA A 534 17.91 32.55 55.45
C ALA A 534 17.88 32.27 53.94
N ALA A 535 18.23 31.05 53.51
CA ALA A 535 18.16 30.61 52.11
C ALA A 535 16.77 30.08 51.73
N ILE A 536 15.86 29.90 52.68
CA ILE A 536 14.47 29.49 52.40
C ILE A 536 13.67 30.74 52.05
N PRO A 537 13.18 30.88 50.80
CA PRO A 537 12.46 32.06 50.34
C PRO A 537 11.00 32.13 50.84
N ASP A 538 10.66 31.36 51.87
CA ASP A 538 9.31 31.25 52.42
C ASP A 538 9.13 32.23 53.59
N LEU A 539 7.95 32.83 53.69
CA LEU A 539 7.58 33.65 54.82
C LEU A 539 7.35 32.75 56.04
N MET A 540 8.18 32.90 57.07
CA MET A 540 8.07 32.11 58.30
C MET A 540 7.66 32.98 59.49
N ILE A 541 6.50 32.70 60.08
CA ILE A 541 5.93 33.49 61.19
C ILE A 541 5.50 32.57 62.32
N ARG A 542 5.82 32.95 63.56
CA ARG A 542 5.31 32.28 64.76
C ARG A 542 3.98 32.88 65.20
N VAL A 543 3.04 32.02 65.56
CA VAL A 543 1.68 32.40 65.99
C VAL A 543 1.35 31.65 67.27
N GLY A 544 0.78 32.35 68.26
CA GLY A 544 0.25 31.73 69.47
C GLY A 544 -1.05 30.96 69.22
N ASP A 545 -1.40 30.07 70.15
CA ASP A 545 -2.70 29.39 70.22
C ASP A 545 -3.91 30.35 70.25
N ASP A 546 -3.70 31.57 70.74
CA ASP A 546 -4.63 32.70 70.73
C ASP A 546 -4.83 33.35 69.35
N GLY A 547 -4.12 32.89 68.31
CA GLY A 547 -4.19 33.44 66.96
C GLY A 547 -3.48 34.77 66.78
N VAL A 548 -2.56 35.13 67.69
CA VAL A 548 -1.79 36.38 67.65
C VAL A 548 -0.37 36.11 67.11
N TYR A 549 0.08 36.94 66.17
CA TYR A 549 1.45 36.86 65.64
C TYR A 549 2.49 37.19 66.73
N ARG A 550 3.50 36.33 66.91
CA ARG A 550 4.57 36.49 67.92
C ARG A 550 5.88 37.04 67.34
N GLY A 551 6.05 36.95 66.02
CA GLY A 551 7.19 37.50 65.29
C GLY A 551 7.70 36.58 64.18
N TYR A 552 8.62 37.12 63.38
CA TYR A 552 9.19 36.45 62.20
C TYR A 552 10.37 35.55 62.55
N VAL A 553 10.53 34.45 61.81
CA VAL A 553 11.70 33.57 61.87
C VAL A 553 12.71 33.91 60.75
N THR A 554 12.23 34.33 59.57
CA THR A 554 13.07 34.82 58.47
C THR A 554 13.13 36.36 58.44
N PRO A 555 14.28 36.98 58.09
CA PRO A 555 14.39 38.44 58.02
C PRO A 555 13.44 39.01 56.96
N TYR A 556 12.83 40.15 57.30
CA TYR A 556 11.84 40.88 56.51
C TYR A 556 12.32 41.15 55.07
N GLN A 557 11.94 40.29 54.12
CA GLN A 557 12.03 40.55 52.69
C GLN A 557 10.60 40.74 52.18
N ASP A 558 10.38 41.73 51.31
CA ASP A 558 9.12 42.20 50.71
C ASP A 558 8.00 41.16 50.49
N PHE A 559 7.38 40.67 51.56
CA PHE A 559 6.16 39.87 51.48
C PHE A 559 4.99 40.81 51.29
N SER A 560 4.33 40.70 50.13
CA SER A 560 3.38 41.71 49.65
C SER A 560 2.13 41.88 50.53
N ILE A 561 1.85 40.92 51.43
CA ILE A 561 0.70 40.91 52.37
C ILE A 561 0.92 41.83 53.57
N VAL A 562 2.18 42.07 53.97
CA VAL A 562 2.50 42.94 55.10
C VAL A 562 3.14 44.23 54.58
N PRO A 563 2.61 45.42 54.91
CA PRO A 563 3.22 46.69 54.50
C PRO A 563 4.69 46.77 54.93
N GLN A 564 5.55 47.35 54.08
CA GLN A 564 6.97 47.54 54.37
C GLN A 564 7.17 48.28 55.70
N GLY A 565 7.95 47.68 56.61
CA GLY A 565 8.37 48.30 57.87
C GLY A 565 7.37 48.22 59.03
N VAL A 566 6.31 47.40 58.94
CA VAL A 566 5.34 47.22 60.03
C VAL A 566 5.63 45.92 60.79
N ASP A 567 5.96 46.02 62.08
CA ASP A 567 6.03 44.85 62.96
C ASP A 567 4.60 44.36 63.27
N ILE A 568 4.24 43.19 62.77
CA ILE A 568 2.93 42.56 63.02
C ILE A 568 2.87 41.81 64.35
N SER A 569 3.97 41.78 65.10
CA SER A 569 4.01 41.13 66.41
C SER A 569 2.98 41.76 67.35
N GLY A 570 2.04 40.94 67.85
CA GLY A 570 0.94 41.37 68.71
C GLY A 570 -0.38 41.64 67.99
N ILE A 571 -0.44 41.54 66.65
CA ILE A 571 -1.68 41.67 65.87
C ILE A 571 -2.36 40.30 65.75
N ALA A 572 -3.69 40.26 65.89
CA ALA A 572 -4.47 39.04 65.68
C ALA A 572 -4.62 38.73 64.18
N ILE A 573 -4.61 37.45 63.80
CA ILE A 573 -4.80 36.99 62.40
C ILE A 573 -6.06 37.61 61.77
N THR A 574 -7.15 37.70 62.54
CA THR A 574 -8.45 38.25 62.11
C THR A 574 -8.42 39.73 61.79
N ASP A 575 -7.45 40.47 62.33
CA ASP A 575 -7.33 41.92 62.13
C ASP A 575 -6.49 42.26 60.89
N LEU A 576 -5.67 41.31 60.41
CA LEU A 576 -4.76 41.50 59.29
C LEU A 576 -5.26 40.87 57.98
N LEU A 577 -5.93 39.71 58.05
CA LEU A 577 -6.33 38.93 56.87
C LEU A 577 -7.84 38.99 56.62
N PRO A 578 -8.30 38.82 55.36
CA PRO A 578 -9.72 38.65 55.04
C PRO A 578 -10.35 37.50 55.82
N SER A 579 -11.62 37.64 56.22
CA SER A 579 -12.30 36.71 57.14
C SER A 579 -12.20 35.24 56.71
N GLU A 580 -12.37 34.93 55.43
CA GLU A 580 -12.27 33.56 54.91
C GLU A 580 -10.87 32.94 55.12
N ILE A 581 -9.82 33.73 54.90
CA ILE A 581 -8.41 33.29 55.05
C ILE A 581 -8.03 33.21 56.53
N ALA A 582 -8.50 34.16 57.33
CA ALA A 582 -8.27 34.18 58.77
C ALA A 582 -8.89 32.95 59.46
N GLU A 583 -10.14 32.62 59.13
CA GLU A 583 -10.81 31.41 59.61
C GLU A 583 -10.05 30.14 59.20
N GLN A 584 -9.59 30.08 57.94
CA GLN A 584 -8.80 28.95 57.44
C GLN A 584 -7.46 28.80 58.18
N GLN A 585 -6.73 29.89 58.41
CA GLN A 585 -5.48 29.87 59.17
C GLN A 585 -5.70 29.42 60.62
N LEU A 586 -6.72 29.94 61.30
CA LEU A 586 -7.06 29.54 62.67
C LEU A 586 -7.46 28.07 62.77
N TYR A 587 -8.22 27.56 61.81
CA TYR A 587 -8.58 26.15 61.75
C TYR A 587 -7.34 25.25 61.66
N TYR A 588 -6.42 25.53 60.73
CA TYR A 588 -5.20 24.73 60.58
C TYR A 588 -4.19 24.94 61.71
N LEU A 589 -4.21 26.09 62.37
CA LEU A 589 -3.46 26.36 63.60
C LEU A 589 -3.90 25.42 64.72
N HIS A 590 -5.20 25.40 65.05
CA HIS A 590 -5.70 24.52 66.11
C HIS A 590 -5.51 23.06 65.76
N LYS A 591 -5.76 22.68 64.50
CA LYS A 591 -5.54 21.31 64.04
C LYS A 591 -4.07 20.89 64.17
N ALA A 592 -3.11 21.76 63.88
CA ALA A 592 -1.68 21.49 64.07
C ALA A 592 -1.30 21.35 65.56
N LEU A 593 -1.91 22.14 66.45
CA LEU A 593 -1.68 22.04 67.90
C LEU A 593 -2.27 20.75 68.50
N GLU A 594 -3.46 20.35 68.05
CA GLU A 594 -4.16 19.14 68.50
C GLU A 594 -3.47 17.87 68.01
N THR A 595 -3.11 17.82 66.73
CA THR A 595 -2.54 16.61 66.11
C THR A 595 -1.03 16.51 66.27
N GLY A 596 -0.33 17.65 66.39
CA GLY A 596 1.14 17.71 66.34
C GLY A 596 1.74 17.43 64.95
N GLU A 597 0.90 17.20 63.93
CA GLU A 597 1.34 16.88 62.57
C GLU A 597 1.39 18.12 61.68
N LEU A 598 2.29 18.10 60.68
CA LEU A 598 2.41 19.14 59.66
C LEU A 598 1.12 19.23 58.83
N GLN A 599 0.46 20.39 58.90
CA GLN A 599 -0.69 20.69 58.05
C GLN A 599 -0.22 21.47 56.82
N ILE A 600 -0.69 21.08 55.64
CA ILE A 600 -0.37 21.75 54.37
C ILE A 600 -1.66 22.02 53.63
N TYR A 601 -1.84 23.24 53.15
CA TYR A 601 -2.95 23.60 52.29
C TYR A 601 -2.55 24.74 51.34
N GLU A 602 -3.29 24.87 50.24
CA GLU A 602 -3.13 25.99 49.31
C GLU A 602 -4.25 27.02 49.56
N GLN A 603 -3.93 28.31 49.42
CA GLN A 603 -4.89 29.41 49.51
C GLN A 603 -4.64 30.42 48.39
N GLN A 604 -5.66 31.22 48.08
CA GLN A 604 -5.53 32.35 47.16
C GLN A 604 -5.80 33.63 47.92
N ILE A 605 -4.90 34.60 47.79
CA ILE A 605 -5.05 35.89 48.44
C ILE A 605 -4.84 37.01 47.42
N GLN A 606 -5.74 38.00 47.46
CA GLN A 606 -5.61 39.21 46.67
C GLN A 606 -4.61 40.14 47.37
N VAL A 607 -3.48 40.41 46.72
CA VAL A 607 -2.43 41.26 47.26
C VAL A 607 -2.17 42.40 46.30
N ARG A 608 -2.59 43.63 46.68
CA ARG A 608 -2.64 44.79 45.78
C ARG A 608 -3.51 44.49 44.54
N ASP A 609 -2.98 44.64 43.32
CA ASP A 609 -3.69 44.40 42.05
C ASP A 609 -3.52 42.97 41.48
N ARG A 610 -2.91 42.03 42.22
CA ARG A 610 -2.68 40.64 41.75
C ARG A 610 -3.28 39.59 42.69
N ILE A 611 -3.79 38.50 42.11
CA ILE A 611 -4.11 37.27 42.83
C ILE A 611 -2.81 36.49 43.01
N GLN A 612 -2.47 36.14 44.24
CA GLN A 612 -1.31 35.31 44.58
C GLN A 612 -1.79 33.94 45.05
N ASP A 613 -1.28 32.88 44.42
CA ASP A 613 -1.48 31.49 44.84
C ASP A 613 -0.40 31.15 45.90
N GLU A 614 -0.81 30.71 47.09
CA GLU A 614 0.10 30.42 48.21
C GLU A 614 -0.04 28.98 48.70
N GLU A 615 1.08 28.35 49.03
CA GLU A 615 1.11 27.11 49.82
C GLU A 615 1.45 27.47 51.27
N VAL A 616 0.55 27.14 52.20
CA VAL A 616 0.70 27.39 53.63
C VAL A 616 0.96 26.08 54.35
N ARG A 617 2.03 26.06 55.15
CA ARG A 617 2.42 24.94 55.98
C ARG A 617 2.40 25.36 57.44
N VAL A 618 1.75 24.58 58.29
CA VAL A 618 1.59 24.88 59.71
C VAL A 618 2.08 23.70 60.53
N ILE A 619 3.00 23.96 61.47
CA ILE A 619 3.56 22.93 62.34
C ILE A 619 3.68 23.43 63.77
N LYS A 620 3.46 22.54 64.74
CA LYS A 620 3.63 22.85 66.17
C LYS A 620 5.08 23.28 66.46
N TYR A 621 5.24 24.41 67.14
CA TYR A 621 6.52 25.03 67.49
C TYR A 621 6.52 25.36 69.00
N GLY A 622 6.70 24.34 69.84
CA GLY A 622 6.55 24.47 71.30
C GLY A 622 5.17 24.03 71.78
N ASP A 623 4.83 24.31 73.03
CA ASP A 623 3.61 23.77 73.66
C ASP A 623 2.34 24.50 73.18
N ASP A 624 2.38 25.83 73.08
CA ASP A 624 1.24 26.72 72.77
C ASP A 624 1.49 27.64 71.55
N GLU A 625 2.45 27.31 70.69
CA GLU A 625 2.80 28.08 69.49
C GLU A 625 2.85 27.19 68.25
N VAL A 626 2.58 27.78 67.08
CA VAL A 626 2.77 27.17 65.76
C VAL A 626 3.68 28.02 64.88
N LEU A 627 4.38 27.37 63.96
CA LEU A 627 5.14 28.01 62.90
C LEU A 627 4.35 27.90 61.58
N PHE A 628 4.01 29.05 61.00
CA PHE A 628 3.52 29.16 59.64
C PHE A 628 4.69 29.34 58.68
N MET A 629 4.70 28.59 57.59
CA MET A 629 5.58 28.79 56.44
C MET A 629 4.71 29.00 55.20
N ILE A 630 4.82 30.17 54.56
CA ILE A 630 3.98 30.56 53.43
C ILE A 630 4.89 30.75 52.20
N ARG A 631 4.57 30.04 51.12
CA ARG A 631 5.32 30.08 49.86
C ARG A 631 4.43 30.58 48.72
N ASP A 632 4.91 31.54 47.95
CA ASP A 632 4.29 31.93 46.68
C ASP A 632 4.52 30.84 45.63
N ILE A 633 3.44 30.24 45.13
CA ILE A 633 3.46 29.18 44.12
C ILE A 633 2.81 29.63 42.80
N SER A 634 2.61 30.93 42.60
CA SER A 634 1.91 31.50 41.44
C SER A 634 2.59 31.14 40.11
N ASP A 635 3.92 31.24 40.03
CA ASP A 635 4.68 30.89 38.83
C ASP A 635 4.60 29.39 38.51
N ARG A 636 4.63 28.54 39.55
CA ARG A 636 4.44 27.09 39.41
C ARG A 636 3.04 26.78 38.87
N LYS A 637 1.99 27.36 39.45
CA LYS A 637 0.60 27.18 39.00
C LYS A 637 0.39 27.67 37.58
N LYS A 638 1.03 28.77 37.18
CA LYS A 638 0.99 29.26 35.80
C LYS A 638 1.66 28.28 34.83
N ALA A 639 2.86 27.82 35.14
CA ALA A 639 3.58 26.83 34.33
C ALA A 639 2.80 25.50 34.20
N GLU A 640 2.17 25.02 35.28
CA GLU A 640 1.30 23.84 35.25
C GLU A 640 0.09 24.03 34.33
N ARG A 641 -0.58 25.20 34.38
CA ARG A 641 -1.70 25.52 33.50
C ARG A 641 -1.28 25.59 32.03
N ASP A 642 -0.13 26.20 31.74
CA ASP A 642 0.39 26.33 30.37
C ASP A 642 0.83 24.96 29.81
N LEU A 643 1.48 24.14 30.62
CA LEU A 643 1.87 22.78 30.26
C LEU A 643 0.63 21.89 30.00
N HIS A 644 -0.42 22.03 30.82
CA HIS A 644 -1.67 21.30 30.61
C HIS A 644 -2.34 21.69 29.29
N LYS A 645 -2.39 22.98 28.95
CA LYS A 645 -2.91 23.45 27.65
C LYS A 645 -2.10 22.89 26.48
N LEU A 646 -0.78 22.94 26.56
CA LEU A 646 0.09 22.43 25.50
C LEU A 646 -0.07 20.92 25.30
N ASN A 647 -0.19 20.15 26.39
CA ASN A 647 -0.45 18.71 26.32
C ASN A 647 -1.81 18.41 25.67
N GLN A 648 -2.87 19.14 26.02
CA GLN A 648 -4.18 18.98 25.36
C GLN A 648 -4.11 19.28 23.86
N GLU A 649 -3.39 20.34 23.46
CA GLU A 649 -3.19 20.67 22.05
C GLU A 649 -2.41 19.57 21.31
N LEU A 650 -1.34 19.05 21.91
CA LEU A 650 -0.56 17.96 21.35
C LEU A 650 -1.37 16.68 21.22
N GLU A 651 -2.12 16.29 22.25
CA GLU A 651 -3.01 15.12 22.22
C GLU A 651 -4.04 15.22 21.10
N SER A 652 -4.70 16.37 20.96
CA SER A 652 -5.68 16.59 19.88
C SER A 652 -5.05 16.46 18.48
N LYS A 653 -3.80 16.93 18.32
CA LYS A 653 -3.07 16.87 17.05
C LYS A 653 -2.58 15.45 16.74
N VAL A 654 -2.15 14.72 17.75
CA VAL A 654 -1.80 13.29 17.65
C VAL A 654 -3.04 12.49 17.27
N GLU A 655 -4.16 12.66 17.98
CA GLU A 655 -5.40 11.94 17.70
C GLU A 655 -5.89 12.20 16.27
N ARG A 656 -5.85 13.45 15.80
CA ARG A 656 -6.22 13.81 14.42
C ARG A 656 -5.32 13.14 13.38
N ARG A 657 -4.00 13.10 13.62
CA ARG A 657 -3.05 12.40 12.73
C ARG A 657 -3.24 10.89 12.76
N THR A 658 -3.47 10.30 13.92
CA THR A 658 -3.70 8.87 14.06
C THR A 658 -4.98 8.44 13.34
N LYS A 659 -6.08 9.21 13.45
CA LYS A 659 -7.31 8.94 12.69
C LYS A 659 -7.10 9.04 11.18
N GLN A 660 -6.40 10.08 10.70
CA GLN A 660 -6.08 10.22 9.27
C GLN A 660 -5.23 9.06 8.75
N LEU A 661 -4.20 8.66 9.49
CA LEU A 661 -3.35 7.51 9.13
C LEU A 661 -4.14 6.21 9.10
N GLN A 662 -5.02 6.00 10.07
CA GLN A 662 -5.85 4.79 10.13
C GLN A 662 -6.82 4.72 8.95
N GLN A 663 -7.39 5.85 8.54
CA GLN A 663 -8.29 5.94 7.39
C GLN A 663 -7.55 5.67 6.07
N ILE A 664 -6.36 6.25 5.88
CA ILE A 664 -5.52 5.98 4.71
C ILE A 664 -5.09 4.51 4.65
N ASN A 665 -4.72 3.90 5.79
CA ASN A 665 -4.35 2.49 5.83
C ASN A 665 -5.54 1.57 5.52
N GLN A 666 -6.75 1.92 5.94
CA GLN A 666 -7.97 1.17 5.60
C GLN A 666 -8.28 1.26 4.10
N GLU A 667 -8.16 2.45 3.50
CA GLU A 667 -8.33 2.64 2.06
C GLU A 667 -7.27 1.85 1.26
N LEU A 668 -6.00 1.90 1.68
CA LEU A 668 -4.93 1.11 1.07
C LEU A 668 -5.19 -0.39 1.16
N ALA A 669 -5.54 -0.90 2.34
CA ALA A 669 -5.84 -2.33 2.54
C ALA A 669 -7.02 -2.79 1.68
N HIS A 670 -8.05 -1.95 1.53
CA HIS A 670 -9.18 -2.22 0.66
C HIS A 670 -8.78 -2.28 -0.82
N VAL A 671 -7.97 -1.34 -1.29
CA VAL A 671 -7.45 -1.34 -2.68
C VAL A 671 -6.57 -2.55 -2.96
N THR A 672 -5.71 -2.94 -2.02
CA THR A 672 -4.88 -4.14 -2.16
C THR A 672 -5.74 -5.41 -2.19
N GLY A 673 -6.75 -5.52 -1.33
CA GLY A 673 -7.69 -6.65 -1.34
C GLY A 673 -8.45 -6.76 -2.67
N LEU A 674 -8.94 -5.64 -3.21
CA LEU A 674 -9.60 -5.60 -4.51
C LEU A 674 -8.68 -6.01 -5.67
N LYS A 675 -7.40 -5.61 -5.61
CA LYS A 675 -6.39 -6.01 -6.61
C LYS A 675 -6.16 -7.52 -6.59
N ASP A 676 -6.02 -8.11 -5.41
CA ASP A 676 -5.76 -9.55 -5.25
C ASP A 676 -6.98 -10.39 -5.67
N GLU A 677 -8.18 -9.95 -5.31
CA GLU A 677 -9.44 -10.58 -5.72
C GLU A 677 -9.64 -10.48 -7.24
N PHE A 678 -9.34 -9.32 -7.83
CA PHE A 678 -9.39 -9.14 -9.28
C PHE A 678 -8.44 -10.08 -10.02
N LEU A 679 -7.19 -10.21 -9.56
CA LEU A 679 -6.20 -11.08 -10.21
C LEU A 679 -6.56 -12.56 -10.06
N ALA A 680 -7.05 -12.98 -8.90
CA ALA A 680 -7.51 -14.35 -8.66
C ALA A 680 -8.71 -14.72 -9.57
N ASN A 681 -9.69 -13.81 -9.67
CA ASN A 681 -10.86 -14.01 -10.52
C ASN A 681 -10.47 -14.02 -12.00
N MET A 682 -9.65 -13.06 -12.46
CA MET A 682 -9.15 -13.02 -13.84
C MET A 682 -8.44 -14.32 -14.24
N SER A 683 -7.61 -14.88 -13.36
CA SER A 683 -6.93 -16.14 -13.69
C SER A 683 -7.90 -17.32 -13.82
N HIS A 684 -8.90 -17.41 -12.94
CA HIS A 684 -9.91 -18.46 -13.02
C HIS A 684 -10.76 -18.33 -14.30
N GLU A 685 -11.14 -17.10 -14.65
CA GLU A 685 -11.91 -16.77 -15.86
C GLU A 685 -11.11 -17.00 -17.15
N LEU A 686 -9.78 -16.84 -17.13
CA LEU A 686 -8.93 -17.13 -18.29
C LEU A 686 -8.57 -18.63 -18.40
N ARG A 687 -8.42 -19.34 -17.27
CA ARG A 687 -8.07 -20.76 -17.23
C ARG A 687 -9.20 -21.65 -17.74
N THR A 688 -10.45 -21.29 -17.42
CA THR A 688 -11.64 -22.08 -17.78
C THR A 688 -11.85 -22.26 -19.30
N PRO A 689 -11.87 -21.19 -20.13
CA PRO A 689 -12.02 -21.35 -21.58
C PRO A 689 -10.78 -22.00 -22.21
N LEU A 690 -9.60 -21.74 -21.66
CA LEU A 690 -8.34 -22.27 -22.20
C LEU A 690 -8.20 -23.78 -21.97
N ASN A 691 -8.62 -24.27 -20.79
CA ASN A 691 -8.70 -25.71 -20.51
C ASN A 691 -9.72 -26.43 -21.40
N ALA A 692 -10.83 -25.77 -21.74
CA ALA A 692 -11.80 -26.32 -22.68
C ALA A 692 -11.22 -26.44 -24.11
N ILE A 693 -10.52 -25.40 -24.58
CA ILE A 693 -9.82 -25.40 -25.88
C ILE A 693 -8.77 -26.53 -25.94
N LEU A 694 -7.96 -26.67 -24.90
CA LEU A 694 -6.96 -27.74 -24.81
C LEU A 694 -7.62 -29.14 -24.75
N GLY A 695 -8.69 -29.29 -23.97
CA GLY A 695 -9.45 -30.55 -23.88
C GLY A 695 -10.07 -30.98 -25.22
N MET A 696 -10.64 -30.04 -25.98
CA MET A 696 -11.16 -30.30 -27.33
C MET A 696 -10.03 -30.63 -28.33
N THR A 697 -8.90 -29.93 -28.22
CA THR A 697 -7.72 -30.16 -29.07
C THR A 697 -7.11 -31.54 -28.84
N ASP A 698 -7.03 -31.99 -27.58
CA ASP A 698 -6.60 -33.35 -27.24
C ASP A 698 -7.62 -34.40 -27.67
N GLY A 699 -8.91 -34.12 -27.50
CA GLY A 699 -9.99 -35.01 -27.99
C GLY A 699 -9.93 -35.23 -29.51
N LEU A 700 -9.61 -34.18 -30.27
CA LEU A 700 -9.39 -34.27 -31.72
C LEU A 700 -8.13 -35.09 -32.05
N LYS A 701 -7.01 -34.85 -31.35
CA LYS A 701 -5.75 -35.58 -31.57
C LYS A 701 -5.84 -37.08 -31.28
N GLU A 702 -6.57 -37.47 -30.23
CA GLU A 702 -6.77 -38.87 -29.83
C GLU A 702 -7.83 -39.58 -30.70
N GLY A 703 -8.45 -38.87 -31.66
CA GLY A 703 -9.39 -39.44 -32.62
C GLY A 703 -10.83 -39.61 -32.09
N PHE A 704 -11.16 -39.06 -30.92
CA PHE A 704 -12.51 -39.17 -30.33
C PHE A 704 -13.61 -38.50 -31.18
N PHE A 705 -13.22 -37.52 -32.01
CA PHE A 705 -14.12 -36.80 -32.92
C PHE A 705 -13.91 -37.16 -34.40
N GLY A 706 -13.19 -38.24 -34.69
CA GLY A 706 -12.89 -38.72 -36.05
C GLY A 706 -11.40 -38.73 -36.40
N GLU A 707 -11.05 -39.32 -37.55
CA GLU A 707 -9.65 -39.38 -38.01
C GLU A 707 -9.16 -38.00 -38.47
N VAL A 708 -8.00 -37.60 -37.95
CA VAL A 708 -7.38 -36.29 -38.22
C VAL A 708 -6.20 -36.48 -39.17
N ASN A 709 -6.15 -35.73 -40.26
CA ASN A 709 -5.06 -35.81 -41.23
C ASN A 709 -3.78 -35.13 -40.70
N GLU A 710 -2.61 -35.42 -41.30
CA GLU A 710 -1.32 -34.89 -40.81
C GLU A 710 -1.27 -33.36 -40.75
N GLN A 711 -1.93 -32.67 -41.67
CA GLN A 711 -1.94 -31.20 -41.71
C GLN A 711 -2.79 -30.62 -40.58
N GLN A 712 -3.94 -31.23 -40.29
CA GLN A 712 -4.78 -30.91 -39.13
C GLN A 712 -4.07 -31.26 -37.82
N LEU A 713 -3.35 -32.37 -37.75
CA LEU A 713 -2.55 -32.76 -36.57
C LEU A 713 -1.44 -31.74 -36.29
N GLY A 714 -0.80 -31.20 -37.33
CA GLY A 714 0.17 -30.10 -37.20
C GLY A 714 -0.45 -28.81 -36.66
N ALA A 715 -1.65 -28.45 -37.13
CA ALA A 715 -2.40 -27.30 -36.64
C ALA A 715 -2.82 -27.49 -35.17
N LEU A 716 -3.34 -28.66 -34.79
CA LEU A 716 -3.74 -28.98 -33.41
C LEU A 716 -2.56 -28.93 -32.45
N LYS A 717 -1.39 -29.46 -32.83
CA LYS A 717 -0.16 -29.32 -32.02
C LYS A 717 0.24 -27.85 -31.81
N THR A 718 0.01 -27.00 -32.80
CA THR A 718 0.29 -25.56 -32.70
C THR A 718 -0.70 -24.87 -31.75
N VAL A 719 -1.98 -25.24 -31.81
CA VAL A 719 -3.02 -24.73 -30.90
C VAL A 719 -2.75 -25.17 -29.46
N GLU A 720 -2.42 -26.44 -29.26
CA GLU A 720 -2.06 -26.99 -27.95
C GLU A 720 -0.84 -26.29 -27.34
N SER A 721 0.22 -26.12 -28.13
CA SER A 721 1.43 -25.42 -27.70
C SER A 721 1.15 -23.96 -27.34
N SER A 722 0.28 -23.29 -28.10
CA SER A 722 -0.07 -21.88 -27.84
C SER A 722 -0.96 -21.75 -26.60
N GLY A 723 -1.93 -22.63 -26.43
CA GLY A 723 -2.83 -22.64 -25.27
C GLY A 723 -2.09 -23.01 -23.97
N SER A 724 -1.17 -23.97 -24.02
CA SER A 724 -0.34 -24.35 -22.87
C SER A 724 0.59 -23.22 -22.45
N HIS A 725 1.19 -22.52 -23.42
CA HIS A 725 2.04 -21.37 -23.12
C HIS A 725 1.27 -20.19 -22.51
N LEU A 726 -0.01 -20.02 -22.91
CA LEU A 726 -0.85 -18.96 -22.38
C LEU A 726 -1.32 -19.27 -20.94
N LEU A 727 -1.52 -20.54 -20.59
CA LEU A 727 -1.75 -20.98 -19.21
C LEU A 727 -0.52 -20.70 -18.33
N GLU A 728 0.67 -21.04 -18.82
CA GLU A 728 1.94 -20.80 -18.12
C GLU A 728 2.14 -19.30 -17.84
N LEU A 729 1.80 -18.45 -18.80
CA LEU A 729 1.79 -16.98 -18.66
C LEU A 729 0.86 -16.49 -17.56
N ILE A 730 -0.37 -17.01 -17.51
CA ILE A 730 -1.36 -16.65 -16.49
C ILE A 730 -0.88 -17.09 -15.11
N ASP A 731 -0.33 -18.29 -15.02
CA ASP A 731 0.21 -18.84 -13.78
C ASP A 731 1.41 -18.03 -13.28
N ASP A 732 2.31 -17.61 -14.17
CA ASP A 732 3.46 -16.74 -13.85
C ASP A 732 3.03 -15.35 -13.34
N ILE A 733 2.00 -14.75 -13.94
CA ILE A 733 1.46 -13.45 -13.51
C ILE A 733 0.83 -13.57 -12.13
N LEU A 734 0.06 -14.63 -11.89
CA LEU A 734 -0.54 -14.90 -10.59
C LEU A 734 0.52 -15.16 -9.52
N ASP A 735 1.51 -15.99 -9.84
CA ASP A 735 2.60 -16.30 -8.90
C ASP A 735 3.32 -15.01 -8.52
N LEU A 736 3.61 -14.12 -9.49
CA LEU A 736 4.21 -12.82 -9.20
C LEU A 736 3.33 -11.96 -8.29
N ALA A 737 2.03 -11.87 -8.59
CA ALA A 737 1.08 -11.09 -7.78
C ALA A 737 0.97 -11.59 -6.33
N LYS A 738 0.92 -12.91 -6.14
CA LYS A 738 0.88 -13.54 -4.81
C LYS A 738 2.18 -13.35 -4.02
N ILE A 739 3.32 -13.30 -4.70
CA ILE A 739 4.61 -12.99 -4.05
C ILE A 739 4.63 -11.52 -3.61
N GLU A 740 4.17 -10.59 -4.45
CA GLU A 740 4.14 -9.15 -4.14
C GLU A 740 3.16 -8.80 -2.99
N SER A 741 2.05 -9.51 -2.87
CA SER A 741 1.08 -9.32 -1.78
C SER A 741 1.48 -10.04 -0.47
N GLY A 742 2.60 -10.78 -0.46
CA GLY A 742 3.09 -11.50 0.72
C GLY A 742 2.24 -12.70 1.12
N GLN A 743 1.36 -13.20 0.23
CA GLN A 743 0.41 -14.29 0.50
C GLN A 743 0.99 -15.69 0.29
N ILE A 744 2.29 -15.82 0.04
CA ILE A 744 2.95 -17.11 -0.16
C ILE A 744 3.62 -17.58 1.12
N GLU A 745 3.15 -18.71 1.62
CA GLU A 745 3.83 -19.51 2.62
C GLU A 745 4.73 -20.53 1.89
N LEU A 746 6.00 -20.62 2.28
CA LEU A 746 6.95 -21.57 1.70
C LEU A 746 6.83 -22.93 2.38
N ASP A 747 6.69 -24.00 1.60
CA ASP A 747 6.69 -25.37 2.12
C ASP A 747 8.13 -25.92 2.23
N MET A 748 8.77 -25.60 3.34
CA MET A 748 10.19 -25.86 3.55
C MET A 748 10.44 -27.35 3.85
N THR A 749 11.04 -28.07 2.91
CA THR A 749 11.36 -29.50 3.02
C THR A 749 12.87 -29.76 2.85
N SER A 750 13.36 -30.88 3.39
CA SER A 750 14.77 -31.27 3.26
C SER A 750 15.00 -31.96 1.92
N VAL A 751 15.64 -31.27 0.98
CA VAL A 751 15.78 -31.71 -0.41
C VAL A 751 17.25 -32.03 -0.74
N PRO A 752 17.56 -33.23 -1.27
CA PRO A 752 18.87 -33.54 -1.81
C PRO A 752 19.15 -32.70 -3.07
N VAL A 753 20.16 -31.84 -3.03
CA VAL A 753 20.52 -30.92 -4.14
C VAL A 753 20.79 -31.67 -5.44
N ALA A 754 21.44 -32.84 -5.37
CA ALA A 754 21.71 -33.66 -6.54
C ALA A 754 20.42 -34.08 -7.27
N ASN A 755 19.39 -34.49 -6.52
CA ASN A 755 18.10 -34.88 -7.09
C ASN A 755 17.38 -33.67 -7.68
N LEU A 756 17.44 -32.51 -7.02
CA LEU A 756 16.86 -31.26 -7.50
C LEU A 756 17.47 -30.81 -8.83
N CYS A 757 18.80 -30.84 -8.95
CA CYS A 757 19.52 -30.51 -10.18
C CYS A 757 19.23 -31.53 -11.30
N GLN A 758 19.28 -32.83 -11.01
CA GLN A 758 19.03 -33.88 -12.00
C GLN A 758 17.58 -33.87 -12.51
N SER A 759 16.61 -33.70 -11.62
CA SER A 759 15.19 -33.61 -12.00
C SER A 759 14.90 -32.38 -12.84
N SER A 760 15.55 -31.24 -12.55
CA SER A 760 15.41 -30.01 -13.35
C SER A 760 16.00 -30.15 -14.77
N LEU A 761 17.14 -30.84 -14.91
CA LEU A 761 17.78 -31.08 -16.21
C LEU A 761 16.96 -31.97 -17.15
N ALA A 762 16.12 -32.86 -16.61
CA ALA A 762 15.27 -33.74 -17.40
C ALA A 762 14.33 -32.95 -18.33
N PHE A 763 13.90 -31.75 -17.92
CA PHE A 763 12.98 -30.90 -18.67
C PHE A 763 13.60 -30.27 -19.92
N ILE A 764 14.92 -30.02 -19.92
CA ILE A 764 15.61 -29.37 -21.05
C ILE A 764 16.33 -30.35 -21.99
N LYS A 765 16.52 -31.61 -21.56
CA LYS A 765 17.34 -32.60 -22.27
C LYS A 765 16.93 -32.81 -23.73
N GLN A 766 15.64 -32.91 -24.00
CA GLN A 766 15.12 -33.08 -25.37
C GLN A 766 15.31 -31.83 -26.24
N GLN A 767 15.14 -30.64 -25.66
CA GLN A 767 15.30 -29.37 -26.39
C GLN A 767 16.78 -29.10 -26.73
N ALA A 768 17.66 -29.35 -25.77
CA ALA A 768 19.11 -29.26 -25.95
C ALA A 768 19.59 -30.25 -27.03
N LEU A 769 19.09 -31.49 -27.02
CA LEU A 769 19.45 -32.51 -28.01
C LEU A 769 19.02 -32.14 -29.43
N ARG A 770 17.83 -31.53 -29.59
CA ARG A 770 17.34 -31.03 -30.90
C ARG A 770 18.23 -29.90 -31.45
N LYS A 771 18.70 -28.99 -30.58
CA LYS A 771 19.68 -27.95 -30.92
C LYS A 771 21.14 -28.41 -30.86
N ARG A 772 21.40 -29.71 -30.65
CA ARG A 772 22.75 -30.28 -30.51
C ARG A 772 23.63 -29.55 -29.47
N ILE A 773 23.01 -29.01 -28.43
CA ILE A 773 23.70 -28.34 -27.32
C ILE A 773 24.29 -29.39 -26.38
N GLN A 774 25.55 -29.25 -26.00
CA GLN A 774 26.18 -30.11 -25.00
C GLN A 774 25.73 -29.72 -23.59
N LEU A 775 25.27 -30.69 -22.80
CA LEU A 775 24.90 -30.49 -21.40
C LEU A 775 25.96 -31.09 -20.49
N ASP A 776 26.60 -30.25 -19.68
CA ASP A 776 27.57 -30.66 -18.66
C ASP A 776 27.01 -30.42 -17.26
N VAL A 777 27.31 -31.34 -16.33
CA VAL A 777 26.77 -31.28 -14.96
C VAL A 777 27.90 -31.53 -13.98
N LYS A 778 28.28 -30.49 -13.24
CA LYS A 778 29.37 -30.54 -12.26
C LYS A 778 28.82 -30.32 -10.85
N LEU A 779 28.58 -31.42 -10.15
CA LEU A 779 28.14 -31.38 -8.75
C LEU A 779 29.34 -31.73 -7.85
N GLN A 780 29.61 -30.89 -6.86
CA GLN A 780 30.63 -31.19 -5.84
C GLN A 780 30.25 -32.49 -5.09
N LEU A 781 31.23 -33.33 -4.76
CA LEU A 781 31.01 -34.54 -3.95
C LEU A 781 30.53 -34.15 -2.53
N ASN A 782 29.48 -34.79 -2.03
CA ASN A 782 28.85 -34.58 -0.71
C ASN A 782 28.16 -33.22 -0.50
N LEU A 783 27.26 -32.82 -1.41
CA LEU A 783 26.37 -31.67 -1.17
C LEU A 783 25.39 -31.97 -0.02
N PRO A 784 25.18 -31.02 0.92
CA PRO A 784 24.21 -31.18 1.99
C PRO A 784 22.76 -31.13 1.46
N ASN A 785 21.82 -31.68 2.22
CA ASN A 785 20.41 -31.44 1.95
C ASN A 785 20.08 -29.97 2.24
N LEU A 786 19.28 -29.37 1.38
CA LEU A 786 18.87 -27.98 1.50
C LEU A 786 17.45 -27.92 2.05
N LEU A 787 17.20 -27.07 3.04
CA LEU A 787 15.85 -26.81 3.55
C LEU A 787 15.21 -25.71 2.67
N VAL A 788 14.40 -26.11 1.70
CA VAL A 788 13.77 -25.21 0.72
C VAL A 788 12.41 -25.75 0.29
N ASP A 789 11.60 -24.88 -0.32
CA ASP A 789 10.46 -25.33 -1.12
C ASP A 789 10.98 -25.95 -2.44
N GLU A 790 10.91 -27.28 -2.51
CA GLU A 790 11.40 -28.05 -3.65
C GLU A 790 10.76 -27.59 -4.97
N ARG A 791 9.46 -27.33 -4.96
CA ARG A 791 8.70 -26.97 -6.16
C ARG A 791 9.13 -25.60 -6.67
N ARG A 792 9.27 -24.63 -5.78
CA ARG A 792 9.64 -23.25 -6.12
C ARG A 792 11.09 -23.13 -6.56
N ILE A 793 12.03 -23.79 -5.88
CA ILE A 793 13.43 -23.79 -6.34
C ILE A 793 13.60 -24.57 -7.65
N ARG A 794 12.83 -25.64 -7.87
CA ARG A 794 12.81 -26.32 -9.18
C ARG A 794 12.31 -25.40 -10.29
N GLN A 795 11.28 -24.59 -10.04
CA GLN A 795 10.79 -23.56 -10.97
C GLN A 795 11.89 -22.55 -11.31
N VAL A 796 12.68 -22.10 -10.31
CA VAL A 796 13.84 -21.24 -10.53
C VAL A 796 14.85 -21.86 -11.49
N LEU A 797 15.24 -23.11 -11.24
CA LEU A 797 16.24 -23.80 -12.05
C LEU A 797 15.74 -24.06 -13.48
N ILE A 798 14.48 -24.47 -13.64
CA ILE A 798 13.87 -24.69 -14.97
C ILE A 798 13.84 -23.38 -15.77
N ASN A 799 13.49 -22.26 -15.15
CA ASN A 799 13.46 -20.96 -15.82
C ASN A 799 14.85 -20.52 -16.30
N LEU A 800 15.88 -20.72 -15.49
CA LEU A 800 17.26 -20.42 -15.88
C LEU A 800 17.77 -21.35 -16.99
N LEU A 801 17.50 -22.66 -16.88
CA LEU A 801 17.92 -23.66 -17.87
C LEU A 801 17.19 -23.49 -19.23
N ASN A 802 15.90 -23.16 -19.22
CA ASN A 802 15.13 -22.86 -20.43
C ASN A 802 15.68 -21.62 -21.14
N ASN A 803 16.02 -20.57 -20.39
CA ASN A 803 16.67 -19.38 -20.94
C ASN A 803 18.03 -19.74 -21.57
N ALA A 804 18.85 -20.54 -20.89
CA ALA A 804 20.13 -21.01 -21.42
C ALA A 804 19.96 -21.76 -22.76
N VAL A 805 19.02 -22.69 -22.87
CA VAL A 805 18.74 -23.43 -24.13
C VAL A 805 18.19 -22.51 -25.23
N LYS A 806 17.36 -21.54 -24.85
CA LYS A 806 16.76 -20.59 -25.77
C LYS A 806 17.82 -19.72 -26.44
N PHE A 807 18.73 -19.14 -25.66
CA PHE A 807 19.72 -18.16 -26.13
C PHE A 807 21.06 -18.77 -26.56
N THR A 808 21.28 -20.06 -26.35
CA THR A 808 22.44 -20.78 -26.90
C THR A 808 22.17 -21.21 -28.36
N PRO A 809 23.08 -20.89 -29.30
CA PRO A 809 22.97 -21.32 -30.69
C PRO A 809 23.21 -22.83 -30.88
N GLU A 810 22.89 -23.37 -32.05
CA GLU A 810 23.06 -24.80 -32.36
C GLU A 810 24.54 -25.21 -32.20
N GLY A 811 24.80 -26.30 -31.46
CA GLY A 811 26.17 -26.78 -31.20
C GLY A 811 26.91 -26.10 -30.05
N GLY A 812 26.27 -25.19 -29.31
CA GLY A 812 26.84 -24.59 -28.08
C GLY A 812 26.85 -25.55 -26.88
N SER A 813 27.16 -25.02 -25.69
CA SER A 813 27.18 -25.80 -24.44
C SER A 813 26.52 -25.08 -23.28
N ILE A 814 25.89 -25.85 -22.38
CA ILE A 814 25.30 -25.39 -21.13
C ILE A 814 25.85 -26.25 -20.00
N SER A 815 26.33 -25.61 -18.95
CA SER A 815 26.84 -26.28 -17.74
C SER A 815 25.98 -25.93 -16.52
N LEU A 816 25.56 -26.94 -15.77
CA LEU A 816 24.95 -26.77 -14.45
C LEU A 816 25.97 -27.14 -13.38
N GLU A 817 26.36 -26.17 -12.57
CA GLU A 817 27.35 -26.33 -11.50
C GLU A 817 26.70 -26.11 -10.13
N ALA A 818 27.00 -26.97 -9.15
CA ALA A 818 26.57 -26.77 -7.77
C ALA A 818 27.73 -27.00 -6.80
N SER A 819 28.01 -25.99 -5.98
CA SER A 819 29.11 -25.97 -5.02
C SER A 819 28.66 -25.45 -3.65
N PHE A 820 29.26 -26.00 -2.60
CA PHE A 820 29.02 -25.55 -1.23
C PHE A 820 30.12 -24.57 -0.80
N HIS A 821 29.73 -23.36 -0.40
CA HIS A 821 30.67 -22.31 0.03
C HIS A 821 30.47 -21.98 1.51
N LYS A 822 31.57 -22.07 2.28
CA LYS A 822 31.64 -21.64 3.68
C LYS A 822 32.28 -20.25 3.74
N VAL A 823 31.58 -19.26 4.28
CA VAL A 823 32.14 -17.92 4.50
C VAL A 823 32.70 -17.87 5.93
N LEU A 824 33.95 -17.43 6.08
CA LEU A 824 34.74 -17.47 7.32
C LEU A 824 34.63 -16.20 8.21
N ASN A 825 33.64 -15.32 7.99
CA ASN A 825 33.48 -14.09 8.79
C ASN A 825 32.16 -14.10 9.58
N ASP A 826 32.24 -13.63 10.85
CA ASP A 826 31.30 -13.35 11.97
C ASP A 826 29.77 -13.55 11.88
N GLN A 827 29.20 -13.94 10.74
CA GLN A 827 27.84 -14.44 10.62
C GLN A 827 27.91 -15.79 9.91
N GLU A 828 27.85 -16.89 10.66
CA GLU A 828 27.89 -18.29 10.19
C GLU A 828 26.74 -18.61 9.20
N ARG A 829 26.76 -18.06 7.99
CA ARG A 829 25.84 -18.41 6.92
C ARG A 829 26.61 -19.18 5.86
N ASN A 830 26.41 -20.49 5.84
CA ASN A 830 26.85 -21.31 4.72
C ASN A 830 25.89 -21.09 3.56
N TYR A 831 26.41 -21.02 2.33
CA TYR A 831 25.58 -20.88 1.15
C TYR A 831 25.86 -22.02 0.18
N LEU A 832 24.79 -22.55 -0.38
CA LEU A 832 24.84 -23.40 -1.55
C LEU A 832 24.74 -22.51 -2.78
N ARG A 833 25.72 -22.60 -3.67
CA ARG A 833 25.77 -21.87 -4.93
C ARG A 833 25.39 -22.81 -6.06
N ILE A 834 24.40 -22.43 -6.86
CA ILE A 834 23.99 -23.13 -8.06
C ILE A 834 24.15 -22.17 -9.24
N SER A 835 24.98 -22.53 -10.23
CA SER A 835 25.29 -21.71 -11.39
C SER A 835 24.85 -22.41 -12.68
N VAL A 836 24.12 -21.68 -13.53
CA VAL A 836 23.75 -22.08 -14.88
C VAL A 836 24.56 -21.25 -15.85
N ILE A 837 25.46 -21.90 -16.59
CA ILE A 837 26.41 -21.27 -17.50
C ILE A 837 26.03 -21.67 -18.93
N ASP A 838 25.87 -20.70 -19.81
CA ASP A 838 25.60 -20.93 -21.23
C ASP A 838 26.65 -20.24 -22.11
N THR A 839 26.86 -20.78 -23.31
CA THR A 839 27.72 -20.18 -24.35
C THR A 839 26.86 -19.46 -25.41
N GLY A 840 25.82 -18.76 -24.97
CA GLY A 840 24.90 -18.04 -25.84
C GLY A 840 25.39 -16.68 -26.30
N ILE A 841 24.47 -15.87 -26.82
CA ILE A 841 24.74 -14.52 -27.37
C ILE A 841 25.30 -13.52 -26.33
N GLY A 842 25.16 -13.83 -25.04
CA GLY A 842 25.54 -12.94 -23.95
C GLY A 842 24.65 -11.70 -23.83
N ILE A 843 24.88 -10.91 -22.78
CA ILE A 843 24.04 -9.76 -22.43
C ILE A 843 24.89 -8.49 -22.28
N LEU A 844 24.47 -7.42 -22.95
CA LEU A 844 25.12 -6.11 -22.86
C LEU A 844 25.04 -5.53 -21.44
N SER A 845 26.16 -5.06 -20.89
CA SER A 845 26.27 -4.62 -19.49
C SER A 845 25.27 -3.52 -19.10
N LYS A 846 24.90 -2.64 -20.04
CA LYS A 846 23.91 -1.57 -19.83
C LYS A 846 22.48 -2.10 -19.62
N ASN A 847 22.21 -3.36 -19.94
CA ASN A 847 20.88 -3.96 -19.89
C ASN A 847 20.70 -4.88 -18.67
N ILE A 848 21.78 -5.23 -17.97
CA ILE A 848 21.78 -6.15 -16.81
C ILE A 848 20.82 -5.69 -15.70
N HIS A 849 20.79 -4.39 -15.40
CA HIS A 849 19.94 -3.83 -14.33
C HIS A 849 18.43 -3.88 -14.65
N LYS A 850 18.05 -4.13 -15.91
CA LYS A 850 16.65 -4.16 -16.35
C LYS A 850 16.08 -5.59 -16.48
N LEU A 851 16.94 -6.62 -16.51
CA LEU A 851 16.54 -8.02 -16.74
C LEU A 851 15.57 -8.59 -15.71
N PHE A 852 15.69 -8.15 -14.46
CA PHE A 852 14.89 -8.67 -13.34
C PHE A 852 13.62 -7.84 -13.10
N GLN A 853 13.31 -6.88 -13.98
CA GLN A 853 12.07 -6.10 -13.91
C GLN A 853 10.95 -6.82 -14.66
N PRO A 854 9.71 -6.87 -14.12
CA PRO A 854 8.58 -7.51 -14.78
C PRO A 854 8.31 -6.92 -16.17
N PHE A 855 7.94 -7.78 -17.12
CA PHE A 855 7.54 -7.41 -18.50
C PHE A 855 8.63 -6.77 -19.37
N ILE A 856 9.89 -6.73 -18.92
CA ILE A 856 10.98 -6.12 -19.70
C ILE A 856 11.68 -7.16 -20.59
N GLN A 857 11.77 -6.84 -21.88
CA GLN A 857 12.54 -7.58 -22.89
C GLN A 857 13.49 -6.61 -23.59
N ILE A 858 14.72 -7.06 -23.83
CA ILE A 858 15.85 -6.14 -24.01
C ILE A 858 16.19 -5.87 -25.49
N ASP A 859 15.75 -6.71 -26.43
CA ASP A 859 16.04 -6.54 -27.86
C ASP A 859 14.86 -6.89 -28.80
N SER A 860 14.36 -5.88 -29.51
CA SER A 860 13.24 -5.99 -30.47
C SER A 860 13.57 -6.74 -31.77
N ALA A 861 14.85 -6.98 -32.08
CA ALA A 861 15.28 -7.80 -33.21
C ALA A 861 15.23 -9.32 -32.91
N LEU A 862 15.59 -9.72 -31.68
CA LEU A 862 15.48 -11.10 -31.18
C LEU A 862 14.03 -11.50 -30.91
N ASN A 863 13.12 -10.53 -30.73
CA ASN A 863 11.68 -10.75 -30.56
C ASN A 863 11.00 -11.39 -31.78
N ARG A 864 11.62 -11.39 -32.97
CA ARG A 864 11.07 -12.07 -34.15
C ARG A 864 11.43 -13.56 -34.21
N GLU A 865 12.50 -13.98 -33.53
CA GLU A 865 12.94 -15.39 -33.51
C GLU A 865 12.55 -16.13 -32.22
N TYR A 866 12.29 -15.41 -31.12
CA TYR A 866 12.22 -16.02 -29.78
C TYR A 866 11.16 -15.40 -28.86
N ASN A 867 9.91 -15.88 -28.91
CA ASN A 867 8.81 -15.43 -28.03
C ASN A 867 9.12 -15.68 -26.53
N GLY A 868 8.83 -14.71 -25.68
CA GLY A 868 8.96 -14.80 -24.21
C GLY A 868 8.05 -13.79 -23.52
N THR A 869 7.91 -13.91 -22.20
CA THR A 869 6.93 -13.14 -21.39
C THR A 869 7.57 -11.98 -20.64
N GLY A 870 8.90 -12.04 -20.39
CA GLY A 870 9.62 -11.09 -19.55
C GLY A 870 9.37 -11.26 -18.05
N LEU A 871 8.66 -12.30 -17.61
CA LEU A 871 8.31 -12.54 -16.20
C LEU A 871 9.23 -13.54 -15.51
N GLY A 872 9.79 -14.50 -16.23
CA GLY A 872 10.54 -15.62 -15.65
C GLY A 872 11.73 -15.21 -14.77
N LEU A 873 12.53 -14.21 -15.17
CA LEU A 873 13.67 -13.73 -14.37
C LEU A 873 13.23 -12.91 -13.15
N ALA A 874 12.15 -12.13 -13.27
CA ALA A 874 11.56 -11.42 -12.12
C ALA A 874 11.08 -12.42 -11.06
N LEU A 875 10.44 -13.51 -11.49
CA LEU A 875 10.00 -14.60 -10.63
C LEU A 875 11.18 -15.32 -9.96
N VAL A 876 12.25 -15.62 -10.73
CA VAL A 876 13.49 -16.23 -10.21
C VAL A 876 14.05 -15.42 -9.06
N LYS A 877 14.18 -14.10 -9.24
CA LYS A 877 14.71 -13.21 -8.21
C LYS A 877 13.86 -13.23 -6.95
N ARG A 878 12.54 -13.15 -7.08
CA ARG A 878 11.64 -13.11 -5.92
C ARG A 878 11.57 -14.43 -5.16
N ILE A 879 11.51 -15.56 -5.86
CA ILE A 879 11.51 -16.87 -5.19
C ILE A 879 12.81 -17.07 -4.40
N VAL A 880 13.96 -16.70 -4.97
CA VAL A 880 15.26 -16.83 -4.28
C VAL A 880 15.35 -15.91 -3.06
N GLU A 881 14.88 -14.66 -3.18
CA GLU A 881 14.84 -13.71 -2.07
C GLU A 881 13.90 -14.16 -0.94
N LEU A 882 12.74 -14.77 -1.27
CA LEU A 882 11.83 -15.37 -0.29
C LEU A 882 12.50 -16.49 0.52
N HIS A 883 13.42 -17.25 -0.09
CA HIS A 883 14.23 -18.27 0.59
C HIS A 883 15.46 -17.68 1.31
N GLY A 884 15.58 -16.35 1.41
CA GLY A 884 16.71 -15.67 2.05
C GLY A 884 18.03 -15.73 1.26
N GLY A 885 17.94 -16.06 -0.04
CA GLY A 885 19.07 -16.15 -0.97
C GLY A 885 19.28 -14.90 -1.80
N LYS A 886 20.23 -14.96 -2.75
CA LYS A 886 20.44 -13.90 -3.75
C LYS A 886 20.71 -14.48 -5.15
N VAL A 887 20.46 -13.67 -6.18
CA VAL A 887 20.75 -14.00 -7.58
C VAL A 887 21.83 -13.06 -8.13
N GLU A 888 22.86 -13.61 -8.76
CA GLU A 888 23.94 -12.88 -9.45
C GLU A 888 23.96 -13.24 -10.94
N LEU A 889 24.46 -12.32 -11.76
CA LEU A 889 24.63 -12.51 -13.20
C LEU A 889 25.98 -11.97 -13.63
N THR A 890 26.74 -12.78 -14.36
CA THR A 890 27.93 -12.37 -15.10
C THR A 890 27.75 -12.75 -16.57
N SER A 891 27.94 -11.82 -17.50
CA SER A 891 27.77 -12.10 -18.93
C SER A 891 28.65 -11.21 -19.80
N GLU A 892 29.11 -11.77 -20.91
CA GLU A 892 29.87 -11.10 -21.96
C GLU A 892 29.26 -11.41 -23.32
N ILE A 893 29.14 -10.39 -24.19
CA ILE A 893 28.56 -10.53 -25.54
C ILE A 893 29.38 -11.51 -26.36
N ASP A 894 28.70 -12.40 -27.09
CA ASP A 894 29.26 -13.46 -27.94
C ASP A 894 30.12 -14.51 -27.20
N VAL A 895 30.16 -14.46 -25.88
CA VAL A 895 30.82 -15.44 -25.02
C VAL A 895 29.79 -16.27 -24.24
N GLY A 896 28.76 -15.61 -23.70
CA GLY A 896 27.66 -16.27 -23.00
C GLY A 896 27.24 -15.59 -21.69
N SER A 897 26.35 -16.25 -20.96
CA SER A 897 25.84 -15.77 -19.66
C SER A 897 26.01 -16.83 -18.57
N CYS A 898 26.21 -16.36 -17.33
CA CYS A 898 26.24 -17.19 -16.13
C CYS A 898 25.31 -16.58 -15.09
N PHE A 899 24.22 -17.30 -14.80
CA PHE A 899 23.27 -16.97 -13.74
C PHE A 899 23.59 -17.81 -12.51
N THR A 900 23.80 -17.15 -11.38
CA THR A 900 24.18 -17.78 -10.12
C THR A 900 23.14 -17.52 -9.05
N VAL A 901 22.71 -18.59 -8.36
CA VAL A 901 21.74 -18.55 -7.27
C VAL A 901 22.43 -19.01 -5.99
N ASP A 902 22.46 -18.14 -4.98
CA ASP A 902 23.00 -18.45 -3.64
C ASP A 902 21.84 -18.67 -2.68
N LEU A 903 21.76 -19.87 -2.09
CA LEU A 903 20.74 -20.23 -1.10
C LEU A 903 21.37 -20.50 0.27
N PRO A 904 20.83 -19.97 1.37
CA PRO A 904 21.34 -20.24 2.71
C PRO A 904 21.15 -21.72 3.06
N CYS A 905 22.20 -22.34 3.61
CA CYS A 905 22.21 -23.74 4.01
C CYS A 905 22.57 -23.86 5.50
N TYR A 906 21.71 -24.55 6.25
CA TYR A 906 22.01 -24.99 7.61
C TYR A 906 22.48 -26.44 7.54
N PRO A 907 23.72 -26.76 7.95
CA PRO A 907 24.23 -28.13 7.84
C PRO A 907 23.48 -29.02 8.84
N TYR A 908 22.48 -29.74 8.38
CA TYR A 908 21.87 -30.84 9.12
C TYR A 908 22.55 -32.15 8.66
N PHE A 909 23.42 -32.69 9.50
CA PHE A 909 23.97 -34.03 9.34
C PHE A 909 23.12 -35.02 10.14
N PRO A 910 22.37 -35.94 9.51
CA PRO A 910 21.99 -37.17 10.18
C PRO A 910 23.16 -38.17 10.10
N PHE A 911 23.89 -38.32 11.20
CA PHE A 911 24.56 -39.58 11.58
C PHE A 911 23.45 -40.50 12.15
N SER A 912 23.35 -41.82 11.92
CA SER A 912 24.35 -42.81 11.56
C SER A 912 23.70 -44.01 10.83
N ILE A 913 24.49 -44.56 9.91
CA ILE A 913 24.73 -45.97 9.58
C ILE A 913 24.04 -46.97 10.53
N ASP A 914 23.11 -47.75 9.98
CA ASP A 914 22.81 -49.10 10.45
C ASP A 914 22.47 -50.01 9.25
N THR A 915 23.46 -50.78 8.80
CA THR A 915 23.40 -52.25 8.81
C THR A 915 24.61 -52.83 8.10
N THR A 916 25.19 -53.77 8.82
CA THR A 916 26.31 -54.63 8.52
C THR A 916 26.11 -55.49 7.27
N LYS A 917 27.24 -55.77 6.62
CA LYS A 917 27.64 -57.05 5.97
C LYS A 917 26.74 -58.24 6.38
N ASP A 918 26.40 -59.20 5.54
CA ASP A 918 27.25 -59.91 4.58
C ASP A 918 26.37 -60.83 3.70
N ASP A 919 26.98 -61.26 2.59
CA ASP A 919 26.88 -62.61 2.00
C ASP A 919 25.76 -63.04 1.01
N ARG A 920 26.28 -63.42 -0.18
CA ARG A 920 25.86 -64.48 -1.14
C ARG A 920 24.89 -64.06 -2.26
N SER A 921 25.36 -63.89 -3.50
CA SER A 921 25.84 -64.88 -4.50
C SER A 921 24.72 -65.72 -5.13
N ASN A 922 24.73 -65.67 -6.47
CA ASN A 922 24.23 -66.64 -7.45
C ASN A 922 22.78 -66.57 -7.93
N CYS A 923 22.71 -66.20 -9.22
CA CYS A 923 21.98 -66.78 -10.35
C CYS A 923 20.74 -67.67 -10.17
N ASP A 924 19.87 -67.43 -11.13
CA ASP A 924 19.11 -68.35 -11.98
C ASP A 924 17.60 -68.44 -11.76
N ASP A 925 17.00 -68.53 -12.95
CA ASP A 925 15.68 -69.02 -13.31
C ASP A 925 14.45 -68.17 -12.99
N GLY A 926 13.76 -67.87 -14.08
CA GLY A 926 12.45 -67.26 -14.07
C GLY A 926 11.40 -68.21 -13.53
N GLU A 927 10.39 -67.61 -12.91
CA GLU A 927 9.06 -68.15 -12.90
C GLU A 927 8.10 -67.02 -13.28
N ASP A 928 7.42 -67.25 -14.39
CA ASP A 928 6.16 -66.63 -14.74
C ASP A 928 5.24 -66.61 -13.51
N CYS A 929 4.76 -65.42 -13.15
CA CYS A 929 3.48 -65.30 -12.46
C CYS A 929 2.58 -64.44 -13.34
N SER A 930 1.98 -65.12 -14.31
CA SER A 930 0.74 -64.69 -14.96
C SER A 930 -0.33 -64.48 -13.89
N ILE A 931 -0.54 -63.24 -13.46
CA ILE A 931 -1.72 -62.86 -12.69
C ILE A 931 -2.85 -62.74 -13.71
N ASP A 932 -3.86 -63.59 -13.55
CA ASP A 932 -5.05 -63.73 -14.40
C ASP A 932 -5.69 -62.37 -14.73
N ALA A 933 -5.57 -61.95 -16.00
CA ALA A 933 -6.27 -60.78 -16.54
C ALA A 933 -7.81 -60.89 -16.47
N GLY A 934 -8.34 -62.07 -16.11
CA GLY A 934 -9.77 -62.34 -16.02
C GLY A 934 -10.46 -61.86 -14.74
N ILE A 935 -9.73 -61.52 -13.67
CA ILE A 935 -10.34 -61.14 -12.37
C ILE A 935 -10.45 -59.61 -12.20
N ILE A 936 -9.50 -58.84 -12.75
CA ILE A 936 -9.49 -57.36 -12.66
C ILE A 936 -10.68 -56.74 -13.42
N GLN A 937 -11.16 -57.40 -14.48
CA GLN A 937 -12.27 -56.94 -15.32
C GLN A 937 -13.68 -57.06 -14.69
N ASN A 938 -13.84 -57.51 -13.44
CA ASN A 938 -15.17 -57.66 -12.84
C ASN A 938 -15.35 -56.96 -11.48
N SER A 939 -14.38 -56.14 -11.07
CA SER A 939 -14.43 -55.35 -9.83
C SER A 939 -15.51 -54.27 -9.91
N LEU A 940 -16.25 -54.07 -8.82
CA LEU A 940 -17.35 -53.11 -8.73
C LEU A 940 -16.86 -51.75 -8.21
N ILE A 941 -16.83 -50.72 -9.05
CA ILE A 941 -16.40 -49.37 -8.66
C ILE A 941 -17.63 -48.50 -8.37
N LEU A 942 -17.69 -47.84 -7.23
CA LEU A 942 -18.70 -46.81 -6.97
C LEU A 942 -18.16 -45.47 -7.45
N LEU A 943 -18.74 -44.92 -8.52
CA LEU A 943 -18.45 -43.59 -9.04
C LEU A 943 -19.44 -42.60 -8.41
N VAL A 944 -18.91 -41.61 -7.68
CA VAL A 944 -19.69 -40.55 -7.04
C VAL A 944 -19.33 -39.22 -7.69
N GLU A 945 -20.26 -38.68 -8.48
CA GLU A 945 -20.08 -37.44 -9.23
C GLU A 945 -21.46 -36.85 -9.55
N ASP A 946 -21.62 -35.54 -9.39
CA ASP A 946 -22.87 -34.82 -9.65
C ASP A 946 -22.92 -34.18 -11.05
N ASN A 947 -21.75 -33.91 -11.64
CA ASN A 947 -21.62 -33.29 -12.95
C ASN A 947 -21.76 -34.29 -14.10
N ILE A 948 -22.80 -34.08 -14.93
CA ILE A 948 -23.17 -34.95 -16.07
C ILE A 948 -22.02 -35.15 -17.07
N SER A 949 -21.20 -34.12 -17.33
CA SER A 949 -20.07 -34.21 -18.27
C SER A 949 -18.95 -35.11 -17.74
N ASN A 950 -18.62 -34.98 -16.45
CA ASN A 950 -17.61 -35.82 -15.79
C ASN A 950 -18.10 -37.27 -15.66
N ILE A 951 -19.38 -37.46 -15.32
CA ILE A 951 -20.02 -38.78 -15.27
C ILE A 951 -19.86 -39.48 -16.63
N SER A 952 -20.20 -38.79 -17.73
CA SER A 952 -20.10 -39.37 -19.08
C SER A 952 -18.66 -39.78 -19.43
N MET A 953 -17.68 -38.92 -19.15
CA MET A 953 -16.25 -39.17 -19.40
C MET A 953 -15.71 -40.33 -18.56
N LEU A 954 -15.95 -40.32 -17.25
CA LEU A 954 -15.43 -41.32 -16.31
C LEU A 954 -16.14 -42.67 -16.49
N SER A 955 -17.46 -42.66 -16.73
CA SER A 955 -18.21 -43.88 -17.06
C SER A 955 -17.64 -44.53 -18.32
N LYS A 956 -17.39 -43.74 -19.39
CA LYS A 956 -16.84 -44.28 -20.62
C LYS A 956 -15.44 -44.86 -20.44
N CYS A 957 -14.61 -44.23 -19.61
CA CYS A 957 -13.29 -44.74 -19.24
C CYS A 957 -13.40 -46.10 -18.52
N LEU A 958 -14.23 -46.18 -17.48
CA LEU A 958 -14.42 -47.40 -16.69
C LEU A 958 -15.01 -48.55 -17.53
N GLU A 959 -15.97 -48.25 -18.42
CA GLU A 959 -16.54 -49.23 -19.38
C GLU A 959 -15.50 -49.75 -20.36
N THR A 960 -14.65 -48.85 -20.91
CA THR A 960 -13.63 -49.23 -21.90
C THR A 960 -12.56 -50.14 -21.28
N GLN A 961 -12.28 -49.96 -19.99
CA GLN A 961 -11.38 -50.81 -19.21
C GLN A 961 -12.05 -52.09 -18.67
N GLY A 962 -13.36 -52.23 -18.88
CA GLY A 962 -14.13 -53.42 -18.52
C GLY A 962 -14.65 -53.46 -17.08
N TYR A 963 -14.50 -52.41 -16.27
CA TYR A 963 -14.97 -52.41 -14.88
C TYR A 963 -16.50 -52.32 -14.78
N ARG A 964 -17.09 -52.98 -13.77
CA ARG A 964 -18.48 -52.74 -13.38
C ARG A 964 -18.53 -51.52 -12.48
N PHE A 965 -19.49 -50.62 -12.66
CA PHE A 965 -19.62 -49.47 -11.78
C PHE A 965 -21.07 -49.15 -11.42
N LEU A 966 -21.23 -48.50 -10.27
CA LEU A 966 -22.47 -47.89 -9.82
C LEU A 966 -22.28 -46.38 -9.78
N LEU A 967 -23.32 -45.63 -10.13
CA LEU A 967 -23.30 -44.17 -10.10
C LEU A 967 -24.11 -43.66 -8.92
N ALA A 968 -23.50 -42.87 -8.06
CA ALA A 968 -24.16 -42.05 -7.05
C ALA A 968 -24.02 -40.58 -7.42
N LYS A 969 -25.10 -39.80 -7.27
CA LYS A 969 -25.13 -38.38 -7.67
C LYS A 969 -24.83 -37.41 -6.53
N ASP A 970 -24.80 -37.89 -5.30
CA ASP A 970 -24.46 -37.10 -4.12
C ASP A 970 -23.83 -37.98 -3.02
N GLY A 971 -23.32 -37.34 -1.97
CA GLY A 971 -22.66 -38.04 -0.87
C GLY A 971 -23.59 -38.95 -0.05
N GLN A 972 -24.91 -38.71 -0.05
CA GLN A 972 -25.86 -39.55 0.69
C GLN A 972 -26.14 -40.85 -0.08
N GLU A 973 -26.40 -40.75 -1.39
CA GLU A 973 -26.50 -41.92 -2.27
C GLU A 973 -25.21 -42.73 -2.24
N ALA A 974 -24.05 -42.07 -2.15
CA ALA A 974 -22.76 -42.76 -2.04
C ALA A 974 -22.66 -43.62 -0.78
N ILE A 975 -23.08 -43.09 0.38
CA ILE A 975 -23.10 -43.85 1.64
C ILE A 975 -24.08 -45.03 1.54
N ASP A 976 -25.29 -44.79 1.03
CA ASP A 976 -26.33 -45.81 0.94
C ASP A 976 -25.92 -46.94 -0.03
N TYR A 977 -25.34 -46.60 -1.17
CA TYR A 977 -24.85 -47.58 -2.14
C TYR A 977 -23.58 -48.29 -1.69
N ALA A 978 -22.67 -47.60 -0.99
CA ALA A 978 -21.50 -48.25 -0.42
C ALA A 978 -21.91 -49.35 0.58
N LYS A 979 -22.92 -49.09 1.41
CA LYS A 979 -23.45 -50.08 2.38
C LYS A 979 -24.27 -51.19 1.73
N ALA A 980 -25.08 -50.87 0.73
CA ALA A 980 -25.95 -51.86 0.09
C ALA A 980 -25.18 -52.82 -0.84
N TYR A 981 -24.14 -52.34 -1.52
CA TYR A 981 -23.49 -53.06 -2.62
C TYR A 981 -22.01 -53.40 -2.39
N HIS A 982 -21.40 -52.92 -1.29
CA HIS A 982 -20.00 -53.19 -0.91
C HIS A 982 -19.02 -53.11 -2.10
N PRO A 983 -18.82 -51.92 -2.70
CA PRO A 983 -17.96 -51.74 -3.85
C PRO A 983 -16.50 -52.08 -3.54
N ASP A 984 -15.77 -52.46 -4.58
CA ASP A 984 -14.35 -52.79 -4.49
C ASP A 984 -13.45 -51.57 -4.35
N LEU A 985 -13.87 -50.44 -4.92
CA LEU A 985 -13.20 -49.14 -4.88
C LEU A 985 -14.24 -48.02 -5.04
N ILE A 986 -14.02 -46.88 -4.42
CA ILE A 986 -14.90 -45.70 -4.52
C ILE A 986 -14.12 -44.54 -5.14
N LEU A 987 -14.64 -43.98 -6.23
CA LEU A 987 -14.20 -42.70 -6.79
C LEU A 987 -15.14 -41.63 -6.24
N MET A 988 -14.65 -40.76 -5.37
CA MET A 988 -15.47 -39.82 -4.62
C MET A 988 -15.17 -38.38 -5.03
N ASP A 989 -16.09 -37.70 -5.70
CA ASP A 989 -16.00 -36.26 -5.83
C ASP A 989 -16.15 -35.57 -4.47
N ILE A 990 -15.29 -34.61 -4.19
CA ILE A 990 -15.32 -33.86 -2.94
C ILE A 990 -16.39 -32.76 -2.96
N GLN A 991 -16.56 -32.08 -4.10
CA GLN A 991 -17.42 -30.90 -4.20
C GLN A 991 -18.79 -31.27 -4.79
N MET A 992 -19.68 -31.78 -3.94
CA MET A 992 -21.05 -32.14 -4.33
C MET A 992 -22.11 -31.49 -3.42
N PRO A 993 -23.32 -31.22 -3.94
CA PRO A 993 -24.45 -30.68 -3.17
C PRO A 993 -25.02 -31.70 -2.17
N ARG A 994 -25.69 -31.18 -1.12
CA ARG A 994 -26.22 -31.92 0.04
C ARG A 994 -25.12 -32.38 1.00
N VAL A 995 -24.64 -33.61 0.86
CA VAL A 995 -23.57 -34.18 1.69
C VAL A 995 -22.27 -34.05 0.91
N ASN A 996 -21.33 -33.29 1.46
CA ASN A 996 -20.01 -33.09 0.86
C ASN A 996 -19.22 -34.41 0.86
N GLY A 997 -18.39 -34.65 -0.16
CA GLY A 997 -17.60 -35.87 -0.28
C GLY A 997 -16.68 -36.15 0.93
N LEU A 998 -16.15 -35.12 1.60
CA LEU A 998 -15.36 -35.29 2.83
C LEU A 998 -16.19 -35.89 3.98
N GLU A 999 -17.42 -35.41 4.16
CA GLU A 999 -18.35 -35.91 5.17
C GLU A 999 -18.79 -37.34 4.84
N ALA A 1000 -19.01 -37.62 3.55
CA ALA A 1000 -19.34 -38.97 3.08
C ALA A 1000 -18.20 -39.97 3.33
N ILE A 1001 -16.95 -39.59 3.08
CA ILE A 1001 -15.76 -40.41 3.36
C ILE A 1001 -15.69 -40.74 4.85
N GLN A 1002 -15.84 -39.74 5.73
CA GLN A 1002 -15.79 -39.96 7.18
C GLN A 1002 -16.89 -40.92 7.65
N GLN A 1003 -18.11 -40.80 7.11
CA GLN A 1003 -19.21 -41.68 7.46
C GLN A 1003 -19.03 -43.10 6.94
N ILE A 1004 -18.50 -43.28 5.72
CA ILE A 1004 -18.14 -44.59 5.17
C ILE A 1004 -17.05 -45.26 6.04
N ARG A 1005 -16.07 -44.48 6.52
CA ARG A 1005 -15.01 -44.96 7.42
C ARG A 1005 -15.48 -45.30 8.83
N CYS A 1006 -16.62 -44.79 9.27
CA CYS A 1006 -17.24 -45.19 10.54
C CYS A 1006 -17.91 -46.57 10.46
N ASP A 1007 -18.14 -47.11 9.26
CA ASP A 1007 -18.76 -48.41 9.05
C ASP A 1007 -17.70 -49.54 9.01
N ARG A 1008 -17.85 -50.52 9.91
CA ARG A 1008 -16.85 -51.59 10.11
C ARG A 1008 -16.64 -52.45 8.87
N ASP A 1009 -17.67 -52.61 8.04
CA ASP A 1009 -17.62 -53.45 6.85
C ASP A 1009 -17.05 -52.72 5.62
N LEU A 1010 -16.82 -51.39 5.71
CA LEU A 1010 -16.31 -50.54 4.61
C LEU A 1010 -15.01 -49.79 4.95
N VAL A 1011 -14.50 -49.94 6.18
CA VAL A 1011 -13.24 -49.32 6.66
C VAL A 1011 -12.07 -49.54 5.70
N ASN A 1012 -11.97 -50.73 5.10
CA ASN A 1012 -10.86 -51.11 4.22
C ASN A 1012 -11.12 -50.87 2.73
N THR A 1013 -12.31 -50.37 2.34
CA THR A 1013 -12.62 -50.11 0.93
C THR A 1013 -11.78 -48.92 0.44
N PRO A 1014 -10.94 -49.06 -0.61
CA PRO A 1014 -10.15 -47.96 -1.14
C PRO A 1014 -11.04 -46.81 -1.63
N ILE A 1015 -10.77 -45.59 -1.17
CA ILE A 1015 -11.44 -44.38 -1.64
C ILE A 1015 -10.42 -43.46 -2.29
N ILE A 1016 -10.64 -43.11 -3.55
CA ILE A 1016 -9.87 -42.10 -4.29
C ILE A 1016 -10.71 -40.83 -4.36
N ALA A 1017 -10.23 -39.75 -3.73
CA ALA A 1017 -10.88 -38.46 -3.76
C ALA A 1017 -10.62 -37.73 -5.09
N LEU A 1018 -11.65 -37.20 -5.73
CA LEU A 1018 -11.55 -36.35 -6.92
C LEU A 1018 -11.84 -34.91 -6.49
N THR A 1019 -10.90 -33.99 -6.66
CA THR A 1019 -11.03 -32.60 -6.19
C THR A 1019 -10.73 -31.59 -7.28
N ALA A 1020 -11.48 -30.49 -7.35
CA ALA A 1020 -11.20 -29.35 -8.23
C ALA A 1020 -10.14 -28.39 -7.67
N LEU A 1021 -9.83 -28.49 -6.37
CA LEU A 1021 -8.85 -27.62 -5.70
C LEU A 1021 -7.51 -28.33 -5.56
N ALA A 1022 -6.45 -27.71 -6.08
CA ALA A 1022 -5.08 -28.24 -6.06
C ALA A 1022 -4.20 -27.57 -4.97
N MET A 1023 -4.80 -27.18 -3.84
CA MET A 1023 -4.08 -26.58 -2.70
C MET A 1023 -3.61 -27.66 -1.71
N ALA A 1024 -2.46 -27.44 -1.06
CA ALA A 1024 -1.86 -28.41 -0.13
C ALA A 1024 -2.75 -28.71 1.09
N SER A 1025 -3.52 -27.73 1.57
CA SER A 1025 -4.46 -27.90 2.67
C SER A 1025 -5.61 -28.85 2.33
N ASP A 1026 -6.03 -28.95 1.06
CA ASP A 1026 -7.12 -29.84 0.66
C ASP A 1026 -6.66 -31.29 0.51
N HIS A 1027 -5.38 -31.52 0.17
CA HIS A 1027 -4.76 -32.84 0.20
C HIS A 1027 -4.77 -33.43 1.63
N GLU A 1028 -4.31 -32.66 2.60
CA GLU A 1028 -4.30 -33.07 4.01
C GLU A 1028 -5.72 -33.34 4.52
N ARG A 1029 -6.70 -32.51 4.13
CA ARG A 1029 -8.11 -32.70 4.52
C ARG A 1029 -8.71 -33.98 3.93
N CYS A 1030 -8.40 -34.34 2.69
CA CYS A 1030 -8.89 -35.56 2.06
C CYS A 1030 -8.31 -36.82 2.73
N LEU A 1031 -7.00 -36.82 3.00
CA LEU A 1031 -6.35 -37.94 3.71
C LEU A 1031 -6.82 -38.03 5.17
N ALA A 1032 -6.93 -36.90 5.88
CA ALA A 1032 -7.42 -36.86 7.25
C ALA A 1032 -8.89 -37.31 7.37
N ALA A 1033 -9.70 -37.06 6.35
CA ALA A 1033 -11.07 -37.58 6.27
C ALA A 1033 -11.12 -39.11 6.05
N GLY A 1034 -10.02 -39.71 5.59
CA GLY A 1034 -9.88 -41.17 5.41
C GLY A 1034 -9.82 -41.63 3.95
N ALA A 1035 -9.56 -40.75 2.98
CA ALA A 1035 -9.25 -41.15 1.61
C ALA A 1035 -7.88 -41.87 1.54
N ASN A 1036 -7.72 -42.80 0.61
CA ASN A 1036 -6.47 -43.52 0.40
C ASN A 1036 -5.55 -42.82 -0.61
N GLU A 1037 -6.14 -42.05 -1.51
CA GLU A 1037 -5.44 -41.26 -2.53
C GLU A 1037 -6.35 -40.14 -3.01
N TYR A 1038 -5.78 -39.17 -3.71
CA TYR A 1038 -6.54 -38.11 -4.37
C TYR A 1038 -6.06 -37.84 -5.80
N LEU A 1039 -6.94 -37.30 -6.63
CA LEU A 1039 -6.64 -36.85 -7.98
C LEU A 1039 -7.30 -35.48 -8.22
N THR A 1040 -6.54 -34.56 -8.81
CA THR A 1040 -7.02 -33.24 -9.18
C THR A 1040 -7.80 -33.28 -10.49
N LYS A 1041 -8.95 -32.62 -10.55
CA LYS A 1041 -9.72 -32.38 -11.77
C LYS A 1041 -9.07 -31.23 -12.57
N PRO A 1042 -8.95 -31.32 -13.91
CA PRO A 1042 -9.42 -32.41 -14.77
C PRO A 1042 -8.57 -33.68 -14.61
N VAL A 1043 -9.25 -34.83 -14.44
CA VAL A 1043 -8.59 -36.11 -14.16
C VAL A 1043 -7.94 -36.63 -15.44
N LYS A 1044 -6.61 -36.82 -15.42
CA LYS A 1044 -5.88 -37.46 -16.53
C LYS A 1044 -6.19 -38.96 -16.55
N ILE A 1045 -6.79 -39.45 -17.63
CA ILE A 1045 -7.25 -40.85 -17.76
C ILE A 1045 -6.15 -41.88 -17.45
N ARG A 1046 -4.94 -41.73 -18.02
CA ARG A 1046 -3.81 -42.65 -17.75
C ARG A 1046 -3.37 -42.67 -16.28
N GLN A 1047 -3.53 -41.56 -15.57
CA GLN A 1047 -3.21 -41.46 -14.15
C GLN A 1047 -4.29 -42.12 -13.29
N LEU A 1048 -5.56 -41.92 -13.64
CA LEU A 1048 -6.69 -42.59 -13.00
C LEU A 1048 -6.59 -44.12 -13.14
N GLU A 1049 -6.32 -44.62 -14.35
CA GLU A 1049 -6.18 -46.05 -14.64
C GLU A 1049 -5.09 -46.70 -13.78
N ARG A 1050 -3.89 -46.09 -13.73
CA ARG A 1050 -2.78 -46.59 -12.90
C ARG A 1050 -3.14 -46.60 -11.42
N THR A 1051 -3.86 -45.59 -10.96
CA THR A 1051 -4.23 -45.46 -9.54
C THR A 1051 -5.27 -46.51 -9.15
N ILE A 1052 -6.30 -46.71 -9.98
CA ILE A 1052 -7.31 -47.76 -9.79
C ILE A 1052 -6.65 -49.14 -9.79
N GLN A 1053 -5.81 -49.44 -10.79
CA GLN A 1053 -5.10 -50.73 -10.87
C GLN A 1053 -4.23 -50.99 -9.63
N ARG A 1054 -3.49 -49.98 -9.16
CA ARG A 1054 -2.65 -50.09 -7.96
C ARG A 1054 -3.46 -50.51 -6.71
N PHE A 1055 -4.65 -49.93 -6.52
CA PHE A 1055 -5.47 -50.23 -5.34
C PHE A 1055 -6.30 -51.51 -5.48
N LEU A 1056 -6.69 -51.91 -6.69
CA LEU A 1056 -7.38 -53.17 -6.93
C LEU A 1056 -6.43 -54.38 -6.83
N VAL A 1057 -5.18 -54.26 -7.34
CA VAL A 1057 -4.17 -55.35 -7.28
C VAL A 1057 -3.69 -55.59 -5.84
N ASN A 1058 -3.50 -54.54 -5.04
CA ASN A 1058 -3.04 -54.68 -3.64
C ASN A 1058 -4.09 -55.27 -2.69
N LYS A 1059 -5.37 -55.33 -3.09
CA LYS A 1059 -6.46 -55.88 -2.27
C LYS A 1059 -6.45 -57.42 -2.26
N ASP A 1060 -5.94 -58.05 -3.33
CA ASP A 1060 -5.85 -59.51 -3.45
C ASP A 1060 -4.57 -60.10 -2.84
N ILE A 1061 -3.54 -59.27 -2.59
CA ILE A 1061 -2.29 -59.72 -1.92
C ILE A 1061 -2.47 -59.81 -0.39
N ASN A 1062 -3.45 -59.10 0.18
CA ASN A 1062 -3.71 -59.02 1.63
C ASN A 1062 -4.96 -59.81 2.09
N LYS A 1063 -5.52 -60.68 1.24
CA LYS A 1063 -6.65 -61.56 1.58
C LYS A 1063 -6.21 -62.96 2.00
#